data_AF-A0A6N8A1M0-F1
#
_entry.id   AF-A0A6N8A1M0-F1
#
_cell.length_a   1.000
_cell.length_b   1.000
_cell.length_c   1.000
_cell.angle_alpha   90.00
_cell.angle_beta   90.00
_cell.angle_gamma   90.00
#
_symmetry.space_group_name_H-M   'P 1'
#
loop_
_entity.id
_entity.type
_entity.pdbx_description
1 polymer ?
#
loop_
_entity_poly.entity_id
_entity_poly.type
_entity_poly.pdbx_seq_one_letter_code
_entity_poly.pdbx_strand_id
1 'polypeptide(L)'
;MSAFPDRAKVVIVGLGGIVGASVAHHLIERGWDDIVGIDKSGIPTDIGSTAHASDFCYTTSHDYLSVWTSQYSVDFFDKMGHYERIGGIEVARTGDDAWMEEIKRKVTSGKAFGTNVRLVSPSEIKEMFPLIEEDQVQGGMFDPDAGLVVPRSQAVAGKLVDAGEQSGKLKSFANTPAKSLIVEDGRVKGVVTHRGTIMADHVIVCAGLWGRLIANMVGEDLPVMPVDHPLTFFGPYNEFEGTGKDIGLPLLRDQGNSAYMRDTGDPKTTEGGQIEWGYYETTHPRMCHPRDLQEKEEARLSPSQRDLEMEQVIEPLERAMELTPILGELGYNEAWSFNGLLQVSAAGGPSCGESQKVRGLWYCVAIWVKDAPGYGKLIADWITDGRTEIDHAAIDYSRFYQHQMTEKYIEERCYESAQKIYFPAIHPREPYLGGRNIKRSPFYEREVELGGYFMELGGWERAHGYAANEHLLEKYGNQVPVRENEWDSRHFWRVSNAEHLALSEDCGIINLSHFFMFDVEGPDHVELMEWLCAAKIGGDNNIGKGIYTHFLDDEGRVRADLTVFRMADRCRIVDGADAGPRDLHYVRRMAQDKGLDVTVTDVSEQYTTIGIWGPNARENLKKVVADPAGLDPENFPFAAIRQIEIAGKQVSALRLSYVGEQGWELHMKFEDGLAVWDALRGLGIMAVGVETYANSRRMEKSLRLQNADLLTQYNLYEADLARPKVKEADFRGKEKHLEYRARDHQPAMLCTLVMTENTDASGVQRFPVGAMPVMDPETGKTLVDSEGRISYTTSVAYGPTVGKNIALAYLPREYCEVGRTLNVEYFSETYPVEVTGIGYKPLYDPENLKPRS
;
A
#
# COMPACT_ATOMS: atom_id res chain seq x y z
N MET A 1 -0.90 20.45 41.08
CA MET A 1 -1.40 20.54 39.69
C MET A 1 -0.44 21.42 38.92
N SER A 2 0.18 20.90 37.86
CA SER A 2 0.98 21.70 36.93
C SER A 2 0.09 22.76 36.29
N ALA A 3 0.62 23.96 36.06
CA ALA A 3 -0.09 24.97 35.29
C ALA A 3 -0.33 24.46 33.86
N PHE A 4 -1.49 24.79 33.29
CA PHE A 4 -1.78 24.48 31.89
C PHE A 4 -0.75 25.18 30.99
N PRO A 5 -0.03 24.47 30.11
CA PRO A 5 1.06 25.03 29.32
C PRO A 5 0.52 25.98 28.25
N ASP A 6 1.24 27.07 28.00
CA ASP A 6 0.96 28.01 26.91
C ASP A 6 1.73 27.62 25.62
N ARG A 7 2.71 26.72 25.73
CA ARG A 7 3.57 26.25 24.64
C ARG A 7 3.98 24.80 24.82
N ALA A 8 4.27 24.14 23.71
CA ALA A 8 4.87 22.81 23.62
C ALA A 8 5.66 22.71 22.31
N LYS A 9 6.62 21.79 22.21
CA LYS A 9 7.20 21.40 20.93
C LYS A 9 6.17 20.64 20.08
N VAL A 10 5.45 19.72 20.72
CA VAL A 10 4.45 18.85 20.08
C VAL A 10 3.17 18.80 20.91
N VAL A 11 2.03 18.91 20.25
CA VAL A 11 0.74 18.54 20.82
C VAL A 11 0.22 17.25 20.20
N ILE A 12 -0.09 16.25 21.02
CA ILE A 12 -0.72 15.00 20.60
C ILE A 12 -2.22 15.06 20.94
N VAL A 13 -3.08 14.99 19.93
CA VAL A 13 -4.55 14.97 20.08
C VAL A 13 -5.03 13.53 20.05
N GLY A 14 -5.68 13.07 21.13
CA GLY A 14 -6.04 11.67 21.31
C GLY A 14 -4.96 10.87 22.03
N LEU A 15 -4.29 11.48 23.02
CA LEU A 15 -3.23 10.83 23.81
C LEU A 15 -3.74 9.58 24.55
N GLY A 16 -5.01 9.54 24.95
CA GLY A 16 -5.57 8.47 25.77
C GLY A 16 -5.80 7.16 25.03
N GLY A 17 -5.75 7.14 23.69
CA GLY A 17 -5.76 5.93 22.87
C GLY A 17 -4.37 5.32 22.72
N ILE A 18 -4.31 4.02 22.41
CA ILE A 18 -3.03 3.29 22.31
C ILE A 18 -2.07 3.89 21.26
N VAL A 19 -2.60 4.44 20.15
CA VAL A 19 -1.80 5.10 19.11
C VAL A 19 -1.16 6.38 19.63
N GLY A 20 -1.94 7.26 20.28
CA GLY A 20 -1.44 8.53 20.83
C GLY A 20 -0.38 8.31 21.91
N ALA A 21 -0.63 7.36 22.81
CA ALA A 21 0.33 6.94 23.82
C ALA A 21 1.62 6.36 23.21
N SER A 22 1.50 5.54 22.16
CA SER A 22 2.64 4.97 21.44
C SER A 22 3.47 6.03 20.73
N VAL A 23 2.84 7.02 20.07
CA VAL A 23 3.56 8.14 19.45
C VAL A 23 4.34 8.93 20.51
N ALA A 24 3.71 9.25 21.65
CA ALA A 24 4.37 9.97 22.73
C ALA A 24 5.61 9.21 23.24
N HIS A 25 5.47 7.91 23.46
CA HIS A 25 6.56 7.03 23.88
C HIS A 25 7.74 7.08 22.90
N HIS A 26 7.50 6.83 21.61
CA HIS A 26 8.58 6.78 20.63
C HIS A 26 9.22 8.15 20.39
N LEU A 27 8.46 9.25 20.43
CA LEU A 27 9.06 10.60 20.39
C LEU A 27 10.02 10.83 21.58
N ILE A 28 9.63 10.39 22.77
CA ILE A 28 10.47 10.48 23.98
C ILE A 28 11.75 9.66 23.82
N GLU A 29 11.67 8.45 23.25
CA GLU A 29 12.83 7.60 22.95
C GLU A 29 13.76 8.23 21.91
N ARG A 30 13.21 8.89 20.88
CA ARG A 30 13.94 9.70 19.90
C ARG A 30 14.55 10.98 20.50
N GLY A 31 14.39 11.19 21.81
CA GLY A 31 14.98 12.31 22.54
C GLY A 31 14.17 13.61 22.47
N TRP A 32 12.96 13.59 21.91
CA TRP A 32 12.08 14.75 21.97
C TRP A 32 11.52 14.94 23.39
N ASP A 33 11.36 16.20 23.77
CA ASP A 33 10.80 16.67 25.02
C ASP A 33 9.76 17.77 24.76
N ASP A 34 9.25 18.39 25.83
CA ASP A 34 8.19 19.41 25.77
C ASP A 34 6.97 18.95 24.97
N ILE A 35 6.49 17.75 25.30
CA ILE A 35 5.33 17.12 24.66
C ILE A 35 4.10 17.36 25.54
N VAL A 36 3.01 17.81 24.92
CA VAL A 36 1.72 17.93 25.58
C VAL A 36 0.73 16.99 24.90
N GLY A 37 0.14 16.07 25.64
CA GLY A 37 -0.93 15.22 25.14
C GLY A 37 -2.27 15.62 25.71
N ILE A 38 -3.28 15.67 24.86
CA ILE A 38 -4.65 16.01 25.24
C ILE A 38 -5.62 14.91 24.79
N ASP A 39 -6.66 14.67 25.56
CA ASP A 39 -7.75 13.76 25.21
C ASP A 39 -9.12 14.41 25.50
N LYS A 40 -10.13 14.08 24.70
CA LYS A 40 -11.49 14.57 24.91
C LYS A 40 -12.08 14.03 26.22
N SER A 41 -11.70 12.83 26.63
CA SER A 41 -12.17 12.17 27.85
C SER A 41 -11.00 11.84 28.81
N GLY A 42 -11.09 10.73 29.55
CA GLY A 42 -10.04 10.22 30.42
C GLY A 42 -8.72 9.91 29.69
N ILE A 43 -7.66 9.73 30.47
CA ILE A 43 -6.39 9.16 30.01
C ILE A 43 -6.05 8.02 30.99
N PRO A 44 -6.09 6.75 30.55
CA PRO A 44 -6.46 6.29 29.21
C PRO A 44 -7.93 6.61 28.85
N THR A 45 -8.22 6.70 27.55
CA THR A 45 -9.54 7.12 27.05
C THR A 45 -10.57 6.00 27.23
N ASP A 46 -11.78 6.36 27.64
CA ASP A 46 -12.94 5.46 27.82
C ASP A 46 -14.00 5.61 26.74
N ILE A 47 -13.81 6.54 25.79
CA ILE A 47 -14.76 6.79 24.71
C ILE A 47 -14.33 6.21 23.36
N GLY A 48 -13.04 5.90 23.18
CA GLY A 48 -12.47 5.49 21.89
C GLY A 48 -12.34 3.97 21.74
N SER A 49 -12.05 3.51 20.52
CA SER A 49 -12.01 2.08 20.19
C SER A 49 -11.03 1.23 21.00
N THR A 50 -9.95 1.83 21.53
CA THR A 50 -9.03 1.15 22.46
C THR A 50 -9.74 0.65 23.72
N ALA A 51 -10.81 1.29 24.17
CA ALA A 51 -11.52 0.95 25.41
C ALA A 51 -12.37 -0.32 25.31
N HIS A 52 -12.67 -0.79 24.10
CA HIS A 52 -13.54 -1.96 23.86
C HIS A 52 -12.91 -3.01 22.94
N ALA A 53 -11.66 -2.81 22.53
CA ALA A 53 -10.97 -3.74 21.64
C ALA A 53 -10.82 -5.12 22.30
N SER A 54 -10.95 -6.15 21.48
CA SER A 54 -10.69 -7.55 21.85
C SER A 54 -9.20 -7.86 21.98
N ASP A 55 -8.33 -6.94 21.53
CA ASP A 55 -6.87 -6.97 21.67
C ASP A 55 -6.16 -8.15 20.96
N PHE A 56 -6.82 -8.75 19.96
CA PHE A 56 -6.27 -9.84 19.14
C PHE A 56 -5.06 -9.37 18.33
N CYS A 57 -3.97 -10.12 18.43
CA CYS A 57 -2.77 -9.88 17.63
C CYS A 57 -2.45 -11.13 16.81
N TYR A 58 -2.73 -11.06 15.51
CA TYR A 58 -2.20 -11.97 14.49
C TYR A 58 -1.20 -11.22 13.64
N THR A 59 -0.05 -11.83 13.36
CA THR A 59 1.07 -11.12 12.70
C THR A 59 1.08 -11.25 11.19
N THR A 60 0.36 -12.21 10.64
CA THR A 60 0.39 -12.53 9.20
C THR A 60 -0.55 -11.64 8.39
N SER A 61 -0.03 -11.09 7.29
CA SER A 61 -0.75 -10.32 6.26
C SER A 61 -0.17 -10.66 4.87
N HIS A 62 -0.76 -10.11 3.81
CA HIS A 62 -0.28 -10.24 2.43
C HIS A 62 0.65 -9.10 1.98
N ASP A 63 1.05 -8.23 2.90
CA ASP A 63 1.99 -7.13 2.65
C ASP A 63 3.02 -7.02 3.79
N TYR A 64 4.23 -6.61 3.42
CA TYR A 64 5.37 -6.55 4.35
C TYR A 64 5.22 -5.48 5.44
N LEU A 65 4.65 -4.32 5.10
CA LEU A 65 4.47 -3.21 6.07
C LEU A 65 3.58 -3.66 7.24
N SER A 66 2.44 -4.27 6.95
CA SER A 66 1.51 -4.74 7.99
C SER A 66 2.11 -5.86 8.85
N VAL A 67 2.86 -6.79 8.24
CA VAL A 67 3.58 -7.83 8.99
C VAL A 67 4.61 -7.21 9.93
N TRP A 68 5.42 -6.28 9.43
CA TRP A 68 6.42 -5.59 10.24
C TRP A 68 5.79 -4.79 11.38
N THR A 69 4.70 -4.04 11.15
CA THR A 69 4.05 -3.27 12.22
C THR A 69 3.46 -4.17 13.29
N SER A 70 2.89 -5.31 12.88
CA SER A 70 2.35 -6.30 13.83
C SER A 70 3.44 -6.96 14.65
N GLN A 71 4.51 -7.44 14.01
CA GLN A 71 5.63 -8.08 14.71
C GLN A 71 6.31 -7.10 15.68
N TYR A 72 6.60 -5.86 15.23
CA TYR A 72 7.16 -4.82 16.09
C TYR A 72 6.28 -4.57 17.31
N SER A 73 4.96 -4.48 17.11
CA SER A 73 4.01 -4.18 18.18
C SER A 73 3.86 -5.32 19.17
N VAL A 74 3.81 -6.56 18.68
CA VAL A 74 3.81 -7.76 19.54
C VAL A 74 5.09 -7.81 20.37
N ASP A 75 6.26 -7.61 19.77
CA ASP A 75 7.53 -7.55 20.49
C ASP A 75 7.58 -6.41 21.51
N PHE A 76 6.97 -5.27 21.18
CA PHE A 76 6.86 -4.12 22.06
C PHE A 76 6.02 -4.44 23.30
N PHE A 77 4.82 -4.99 23.11
CA PHE A 77 3.95 -5.39 24.21
C PHE A 77 4.58 -6.48 25.08
N ASP A 78 5.24 -7.47 24.46
CA ASP A 78 5.92 -8.57 25.15
C ASP A 78 7.09 -8.06 26.01
N LYS A 79 7.93 -7.16 25.48
CA LYS A 79 9.01 -6.51 26.26
C LYS A 79 8.49 -5.70 27.45
N MET A 80 7.27 -5.17 27.36
CA MET A 80 6.61 -4.50 28.48
C MET A 80 5.96 -5.46 29.50
N GLY A 81 5.91 -6.77 29.21
CA GLY A 81 5.19 -7.77 30.00
C GLY A 81 3.67 -7.66 29.87
N HIS A 82 3.18 -7.18 28.72
CA HIS A 82 1.77 -6.95 28.42
C HIS A 82 1.28 -7.72 27.19
N TYR A 83 1.86 -8.89 26.96
CA TYR A 83 1.46 -9.78 25.89
C TYR A 83 1.41 -11.22 26.39
N GLU A 84 0.30 -11.90 26.13
CA GLU A 84 0.16 -13.34 26.37
C GLU A 84 0.23 -14.06 25.02
N ARG A 85 1.37 -14.72 24.76
CA ARG A 85 1.64 -15.47 23.53
C ARG A 85 1.03 -16.87 23.60
N ILE A 86 -0.28 -16.93 23.45
CA ILE A 86 -1.08 -18.15 23.59
C ILE A 86 -1.28 -18.89 22.24
N GLY A 87 -0.84 -18.31 21.13
CA GLY A 87 -1.04 -18.81 19.78
C GLY A 87 -2.41 -18.44 19.20
N GLY A 88 -2.58 -18.66 17.90
CA GLY A 88 -3.81 -18.37 17.18
C GLY A 88 -4.03 -19.32 16.02
N ILE A 89 -5.28 -19.69 15.79
CA ILE A 89 -5.72 -20.65 14.78
C ILE A 89 -6.67 -19.94 13.83
N GLU A 90 -6.44 -20.07 12.54
CA GLU A 90 -7.42 -19.77 11.50
C GLU A 90 -7.88 -21.07 10.84
N VAL A 91 -9.18 -21.30 10.75
CA VAL A 91 -9.74 -22.56 10.23
C VAL A 91 -10.39 -22.38 8.85
N ALA A 92 -10.33 -23.44 8.05
CA ALA A 92 -11.20 -23.63 6.89
C ALA A 92 -12.26 -24.67 7.25
N ARG A 93 -13.54 -24.30 7.08
CA ARG A 93 -14.67 -25.19 7.33
C ARG A 93 -14.72 -26.32 6.30
N THR A 94 -15.26 -27.46 6.71
CA THR A 94 -15.50 -28.60 5.82
C THR A 94 -16.35 -28.18 4.62
N GLY A 95 -15.82 -28.39 3.40
CA GLY A 95 -16.47 -28.02 2.15
C GLY A 95 -16.17 -26.59 1.64
N ASP A 96 -15.35 -25.81 2.35
CA ASP A 96 -14.89 -24.48 1.91
C ASP A 96 -13.47 -24.54 1.35
N ASP A 97 -13.33 -25.13 0.17
CA ASP A 97 -12.03 -25.33 -0.50
C ASP A 97 -11.38 -23.99 -0.88
N ALA A 98 -12.20 -22.99 -1.22
CA ALA A 98 -11.72 -21.66 -1.55
C ALA A 98 -11.02 -20.99 -0.35
N TRP A 99 -11.57 -21.14 0.85
CA TRP A 99 -10.92 -20.64 2.06
C TRP A 99 -9.67 -21.46 2.43
N MET A 100 -9.66 -22.76 2.18
CA MET A 100 -8.45 -23.57 2.37
C MET A 100 -7.30 -23.10 1.48
N GLU A 101 -7.59 -22.73 0.22
CA GLU A 101 -6.59 -22.10 -0.67
C GLU A 101 -6.11 -20.75 -0.14
N GLU A 102 -7.01 -19.94 0.42
CA GLU A 102 -6.63 -18.69 1.09
C GLU A 102 -5.69 -18.90 2.28
N ILE A 103 -5.94 -19.93 3.09
CA ILE A 103 -5.06 -20.32 4.20
C ILE A 103 -3.67 -20.72 3.68
N LYS A 104 -3.61 -21.52 2.61
CA LYS A 104 -2.32 -21.86 1.98
C LYS A 104 -1.59 -20.62 1.45
N ARG A 105 -2.32 -19.65 0.90
CA ARG A 105 -1.76 -18.37 0.45
C ARG A 105 -1.21 -17.55 1.62
N LYS A 106 -1.90 -17.51 2.76
CA LYS A 106 -1.41 -16.84 3.98
C LYS A 106 -0.15 -17.49 4.54
N VAL A 107 -0.05 -18.82 4.54
CA VAL A 107 1.18 -19.52 4.95
C VAL A 107 2.35 -19.15 4.04
N THR A 108 2.12 -19.07 2.72
CA THR A 108 3.13 -18.57 1.78
C THR A 108 3.51 -17.12 2.05
N SER A 109 2.54 -16.24 2.34
CA SER A 109 2.84 -14.85 2.74
C SER A 109 3.63 -14.77 4.04
N GLY A 110 3.36 -15.66 5.00
CA GLY A 110 4.13 -15.75 6.22
C GLY A 110 5.60 -16.05 5.97
N LYS A 111 5.91 -16.99 5.06
CA LYS A 111 7.29 -17.23 4.61
C LYS A 111 7.90 -16.05 3.86
N ALA A 112 7.11 -15.31 3.08
CA ALA A 112 7.59 -14.14 2.32
C ALA A 112 7.97 -12.97 3.23
N PHE A 113 7.26 -12.80 4.34
CA PHE A 113 7.35 -11.61 5.18
C PHE A 113 7.84 -11.87 6.60
N GLY A 114 8.10 -13.13 6.96
CA GLY A 114 8.82 -13.52 8.17
C GLY A 114 7.96 -13.91 9.37
N THR A 115 6.71 -14.37 9.16
CA THR A 115 5.88 -14.93 10.26
C THR A 115 6.03 -16.46 10.35
N ASN A 116 5.88 -17.00 11.55
CA ASN A 116 6.13 -18.42 11.85
C ASN A 116 4.90 -19.33 11.65
N VAL A 117 4.02 -18.97 10.72
CA VAL A 117 2.78 -19.70 10.48
C VAL A 117 3.00 -21.04 9.77
N ARG A 118 2.14 -22.02 10.08
CA ARG A 118 2.13 -23.32 9.42
C ARG A 118 0.73 -23.86 9.22
N LEU A 119 0.56 -24.75 8.25
CA LEU A 119 -0.66 -25.54 8.11
C LEU A 119 -0.82 -26.52 9.29
N VAL A 120 -2.07 -26.78 9.67
CA VAL A 120 -2.46 -27.72 10.73
C VAL A 120 -3.64 -28.58 10.28
N SER A 121 -3.65 -29.82 10.74
CA SER A 121 -4.74 -30.78 10.53
C SER A 121 -5.94 -30.52 11.45
N PRO A 122 -7.15 -31.01 11.11
CA PRO A 122 -8.31 -30.97 12.01
C PRO A 122 -8.04 -31.49 13.42
N SER A 123 -7.31 -32.60 13.53
CA SER A 123 -6.96 -33.19 14.83
C SER A 123 -6.02 -32.30 15.65
N GLU A 124 -5.05 -31.64 15.02
CA GLU A 124 -4.19 -30.66 15.72
C GLU A 124 -5.00 -29.44 16.16
N ILE A 125 -5.95 -28.98 15.35
CA ILE A 125 -6.86 -27.87 15.69
C ILE A 125 -7.69 -28.24 16.92
N LYS A 126 -8.31 -29.44 16.93
CA LYS A 126 -9.11 -29.92 18.07
C LYS A 126 -8.27 -30.08 19.35
N GLU A 127 -7.03 -30.53 19.23
CA GLU A 127 -6.11 -30.64 20.36
C GLU A 127 -5.77 -29.26 20.95
N MET A 128 -5.47 -28.28 20.10
CA MET A 128 -5.14 -26.91 20.54
C MET A 128 -6.36 -26.12 21.01
N PHE A 129 -7.53 -26.35 20.43
CA PHE A 129 -8.77 -25.63 20.72
C PHE A 129 -9.94 -26.62 20.95
N PRO A 130 -10.07 -27.18 22.17
CA PRO A 130 -11.02 -28.28 22.44
C PRO A 130 -12.50 -27.94 22.26
N LEU A 131 -12.86 -26.65 22.19
CA LEU A 131 -14.24 -26.19 22.03
C LEU A 131 -14.77 -26.29 20.59
N ILE A 132 -13.91 -26.60 19.61
CA ILE A 132 -14.28 -26.73 18.20
C ILE A 132 -14.78 -28.14 17.86
N GLU A 133 -15.72 -28.28 16.94
CA GLU A 133 -16.07 -29.59 16.38
C GLU A 133 -15.11 -29.99 15.26
N GLU A 134 -14.42 -31.12 15.43
CA GLU A 134 -13.35 -31.56 14.52
C GLU A 134 -13.86 -31.84 13.10
N ASP A 135 -15.08 -32.37 12.97
CA ASP A 135 -15.68 -32.71 11.68
C ASP A 135 -16.18 -31.48 10.89
N GLN A 136 -16.25 -30.31 11.54
CA GLN A 136 -16.63 -29.05 10.91
C GLN A 136 -15.45 -28.32 10.26
N VAL A 137 -14.21 -28.79 10.44
CA VAL A 137 -13.02 -28.20 9.84
C VAL A 137 -12.28 -29.20 8.98
N GLN A 138 -11.79 -28.73 7.82
CA GLN A 138 -10.96 -29.55 6.93
C GLN A 138 -9.45 -29.29 7.08
N GLY A 139 -9.09 -28.21 7.78
CA GLY A 139 -7.71 -27.82 8.03
C GLY A 139 -7.65 -26.36 8.49
N GLY A 140 -6.43 -25.87 8.66
CA GLY A 140 -6.23 -24.49 9.06
C GLY A 140 -4.77 -24.06 9.04
N MET A 141 -4.53 -22.88 9.59
CA MET A 141 -3.22 -22.33 9.86
C MET A 141 -3.08 -22.03 11.35
N PHE A 142 -1.91 -22.30 11.91
CA PHE A 142 -1.53 -21.93 13.26
C PHE A 142 -0.42 -20.88 13.23
N ASP A 143 -0.64 -19.78 13.93
CA ASP A 143 0.34 -18.73 14.24
C ASP A 143 0.79 -18.92 15.70
N PRO A 144 2.02 -19.42 15.96
CA PRO A 144 2.52 -19.58 17.33
C PRO A 144 2.82 -18.24 18.01
N ASP A 145 3.00 -17.17 17.23
CA ASP A 145 3.33 -15.84 17.74
C ASP A 145 2.08 -14.98 17.96
N ALA A 146 0.90 -15.46 17.55
CA ALA A 146 -0.35 -14.79 17.85
C ALA A 146 -0.70 -14.87 19.35
N GLY A 147 -1.57 -13.97 19.77
CA GLY A 147 -1.86 -13.80 21.20
C GLY A 147 -2.57 -12.49 21.51
N LEU A 148 -2.59 -12.14 22.79
CA LEU A 148 -3.47 -11.11 23.34
C LEU A 148 -2.67 -10.04 24.10
N VAL A 149 -3.03 -8.77 23.94
CA VAL A 149 -2.52 -7.70 24.82
C VAL A 149 -3.20 -7.79 26.18
N VAL A 150 -2.43 -7.90 27.27
CA VAL A 150 -2.95 -8.15 28.63
C VAL A 150 -2.57 -7.06 29.65
N PRO A 151 -3.47 -6.68 30.58
CA PRO A 151 -4.86 -7.15 30.69
C PRO A 151 -5.76 -6.57 29.58
N ARG A 152 -5.45 -5.35 29.08
CA ARG A 152 -6.03 -4.74 27.86
C ARG A 152 -5.13 -3.64 27.31
N SER A 153 -5.25 -3.33 26.03
CA SER A 153 -4.52 -2.22 25.37
C SER A 153 -4.83 -0.84 25.98
N GLN A 154 -6.04 -0.63 26.50
CA GLN A 154 -6.40 0.59 27.25
C GLN A 154 -5.50 0.78 28.48
N ALA A 155 -5.22 -0.29 29.23
CA ALA A 155 -4.35 -0.22 30.40
C ALA A 155 -2.88 0.03 29.98
N VAL A 156 -2.44 -0.56 28.87
CA VAL A 156 -1.10 -0.30 28.31
C VAL A 156 -0.94 1.16 27.88
N ALA A 157 -1.95 1.74 27.24
CA ALA A 157 -1.95 3.17 26.88
C ALA A 157 -1.74 4.06 28.10
N GLY A 158 -2.45 3.79 29.21
CA GLY A 158 -2.26 4.50 30.47
C GLY A 158 -0.82 4.39 31.01
N LYS A 159 -0.25 3.19 31.00
CA LYS A 159 1.13 2.95 31.46
C LYS A 159 2.18 3.68 30.62
N LEU A 160 1.99 3.75 29.30
CA LEU A 160 2.88 4.51 28.42
C LEU A 160 2.83 6.01 28.72
N VAL A 161 1.63 6.55 28.97
CA VAL A 161 1.47 7.95 29.38
C VAL A 161 2.12 8.20 30.73
N ASP A 162 1.84 7.36 31.74
CA ASP A 162 2.43 7.49 33.08
C ASP A 162 3.96 7.48 33.03
N ALA A 163 4.55 6.58 32.22
CA ALA A 163 5.99 6.53 32.01
C ALA A 163 6.53 7.83 31.38
N GLY A 164 5.83 8.38 30.39
CA GLY A 164 6.19 9.66 29.77
C GLY A 164 6.10 10.85 30.73
N GLU A 165 5.11 10.87 31.62
CA GLU A 165 4.99 11.90 32.65
C GLU A 165 6.08 11.77 33.71
N GLN A 166 6.38 10.55 34.16
CA GLN A 166 7.47 10.26 35.09
C GLN A 166 8.84 10.65 34.54
N SER A 167 9.03 10.57 33.23
CA SER A 167 10.27 11.04 32.58
C SER A 167 10.39 12.57 32.55
N GLY A 168 9.33 13.30 32.91
CA GLY A 168 9.26 14.76 32.88
C GLY A 168 9.16 15.38 31.48
N LYS A 169 9.00 14.56 30.43
CA LYS A 169 8.99 15.00 29.02
C LYS A 169 7.57 15.17 28.46
N LEU A 170 6.59 14.49 29.04
CA LEU A 170 5.18 14.57 28.68
C LEU A 170 4.37 15.26 29.78
N LYS A 171 3.41 16.10 29.38
CA LYS A 171 2.32 16.57 30.23
C LYS A 171 0.99 16.13 29.63
N SER A 172 0.18 15.37 30.36
CA SER A 172 -1.11 14.90 29.87
C SER A 172 -2.28 15.73 30.43
N PHE A 173 -3.31 15.95 29.62
CA PHE A 173 -4.53 16.66 30.02
C PHE A 173 -5.78 15.92 29.54
N ALA A 174 -6.38 15.16 30.45
CA ALA A 174 -7.71 14.56 30.26
C ALA A 174 -8.80 15.64 30.22
N ASN A 175 -9.96 15.28 29.67
CA ASN A 175 -11.15 16.13 29.51
C ASN A 175 -10.83 17.45 28.83
N THR A 176 -9.93 17.43 27.85
CA THR A 176 -9.38 18.59 27.13
C THR A 176 -9.46 18.37 25.63
N PRO A 177 -10.67 18.44 25.03
CA PRO A 177 -10.81 18.32 23.58
C PRO A 177 -10.16 19.49 22.84
N ALA A 178 -9.53 19.19 21.70
CA ALA A 178 -9.17 20.20 20.70
C ALA A 178 -10.45 20.84 20.14
N LYS A 179 -10.54 22.17 20.21
CA LYS A 179 -11.68 22.94 19.69
C LYS A 179 -11.41 23.56 18.32
N SER A 180 -10.18 23.98 18.08
CA SER A 180 -9.68 24.40 16.77
C SER A 180 -8.16 24.28 16.72
N LEU A 181 -7.62 24.34 15.50
CA LEU A 181 -6.19 24.42 15.24
C LEU A 181 -5.85 25.86 14.82
N ILE A 182 -4.71 26.36 15.28
CA ILE A 182 -4.17 27.65 14.82
C ILE A 182 -3.27 27.37 13.63
N VAL A 183 -3.53 28.03 12.50
CA VAL A 183 -2.72 27.92 11.28
C VAL A 183 -2.33 29.31 10.82
N GLU A 184 -1.04 29.53 10.64
CA GLU A 184 -0.47 30.78 10.13
C GLU A 184 0.47 30.42 8.98
N ASP A 185 0.35 31.10 7.85
CA ASP A 185 1.19 30.90 6.66
C ASP A 185 1.30 29.44 6.21
N GLY A 186 0.18 28.71 6.29
CA GLY A 186 0.12 27.29 5.91
C GLY A 186 0.86 26.34 6.85
N ARG A 187 1.20 26.76 8.08
CA ARG A 187 1.83 25.95 9.12
C ARG A 187 0.98 25.94 10.40
N VAL A 188 0.90 24.79 11.06
CA VAL A 188 0.25 24.70 12.37
C VAL A 188 1.06 25.47 13.42
N LYS A 189 0.36 26.18 14.30
CA LYS A 189 0.96 27.00 15.37
C LYS A 189 0.45 26.66 16.75
N GLY A 190 -0.58 25.83 16.87
CA GLY A 190 -1.10 25.44 18.16
C GLY A 190 -2.50 24.85 18.13
N VAL A 191 -2.97 24.50 19.31
CA VAL A 191 -4.29 23.91 19.54
C VAL A 191 -5.05 24.76 20.55
N VAL A 192 -6.28 25.12 20.21
CA VAL A 192 -7.18 25.85 21.10
C VAL A 192 -8.01 24.86 21.90
N THR A 193 -8.07 25.06 23.22
CA THR A 193 -8.89 24.26 24.14
C THR A 193 -9.66 25.18 25.08
N HIS A 194 -10.62 24.63 25.82
CA HIS A 194 -11.35 25.39 26.85
C HIS A 194 -10.48 25.76 28.07
N ARG A 195 -9.31 25.13 28.26
CA ARG A 195 -8.36 25.43 29.35
C ARG A 195 -7.35 26.51 28.99
N GLY A 196 -7.29 26.87 27.71
CA GLY A 196 -6.29 27.76 27.13
C GLY A 196 -5.80 27.26 25.78
N THR A 197 -4.96 28.07 25.15
CA THR A 197 -4.28 27.73 23.90
C THR A 197 -2.89 27.21 24.20
N ILE A 198 -2.50 26.12 23.54
CA ILE A 198 -1.14 25.59 23.55
C ILE A 198 -0.51 25.89 22.19
N MET A 199 0.47 26.79 22.15
CA MET A 199 1.24 27.04 20.93
C MET A 199 2.21 25.89 20.68
N ALA A 200 2.33 25.40 19.45
CA ALA A 200 3.23 24.29 19.11
C ALA A 200 3.70 24.31 17.66
N ASP A 201 4.91 23.78 17.44
CA ASP A 201 5.51 23.62 16.12
C ASP A 201 4.91 22.42 15.36
N HIS A 202 4.46 21.42 16.11
CA HIS A 202 3.86 20.20 15.59
C HIS A 202 2.56 19.85 16.32
N VAL A 203 1.59 19.34 15.56
CA VAL A 203 0.38 18.74 16.10
C VAL A 203 0.19 17.38 15.45
N ILE A 204 0.01 16.33 16.25
CA ILE A 204 -0.20 14.96 15.78
C ILE A 204 -1.60 14.51 16.19
N VAL A 205 -2.43 14.17 15.21
CA VAL A 205 -3.81 13.73 15.40
C VAL A 205 -3.86 12.20 15.44
N CYS A 206 -4.03 11.66 16.64
CA CYS A 206 -4.21 10.24 16.94
C CYS A 206 -5.64 9.96 17.45
N ALA A 207 -6.61 10.78 17.04
CA ALA A 207 -7.96 10.79 17.59
C ALA A 207 -8.92 9.71 17.01
N GLY A 208 -8.38 8.62 16.45
CA GLY A 208 -9.14 7.46 15.94
C GLY A 208 -10.39 7.85 15.14
N LEU A 209 -11.56 7.41 15.64
CA LEU A 209 -12.89 7.67 15.06
C LEU A 209 -13.12 9.15 14.73
N TRP A 210 -12.58 10.08 15.53
CA TRP A 210 -12.76 11.52 15.37
C TRP A 210 -11.64 12.22 14.60
N GLY A 211 -10.58 11.51 14.20
CA GLY A 211 -9.45 12.11 13.49
C GLY A 211 -9.87 12.89 12.25
N ARG A 212 -10.85 12.37 11.51
CA ARG A 212 -11.49 13.03 10.36
C ARG A 212 -12.09 14.40 10.72
N LEU A 213 -12.74 14.53 11.88
CA LEU A 213 -13.30 15.82 12.33
C LEU A 213 -12.22 16.84 12.70
N ILE A 214 -11.09 16.38 13.23
CA ILE A 214 -9.96 17.27 13.54
C ILE A 214 -9.30 17.77 12.25
N ALA A 215 -9.14 16.92 11.24
CA ALA A 215 -8.64 17.32 9.92
C ALA A 215 -9.58 18.35 9.24
N ASN A 216 -10.90 18.20 9.40
CA ASN A 216 -11.87 19.16 8.86
C ASN A 216 -11.67 20.59 9.38
N MET A 217 -11.04 20.76 10.56
CA MET A 217 -10.71 22.09 11.11
C MET A 217 -9.73 22.88 10.24
N VAL A 218 -8.99 22.22 9.35
CA VAL A 218 -8.08 22.84 8.38
C VAL A 218 -8.51 22.60 6.92
N GLY A 219 -9.78 22.20 6.73
CA GLY A 219 -10.38 21.98 5.42
C GLY A 219 -9.86 20.72 4.71
N GLU A 220 -9.40 19.71 5.45
CA GLU A 220 -9.00 18.41 4.93
C GLU A 220 -9.98 17.32 5.39
N ASP A 221 -10.31 16.37 4.51
CA ASP A 221 -11.25 15.31 4.81
C ASP A 221 -10.55 13.94 4.70
N LEU A 222 -10.22 13.35 5.84
CA LEU A 222 -9.46 12.10 5.88
C LEU A 222 -10.31 10.95 5.31
N PRO A 223 -9.74 10.10 4.43
CA PRO A 223 -10.49 9.04 3.74
C PRO A 223 -10.71 7.81 4.62
N VAL A 224 -11.38 8.02 5.75
CA VAL A 224 -11.64 7.02 6.79
C VAL A 224 -13.08 7.14 7.32
N MET A 225 -13.68 6.02 7.72
CA MET A 225 -15.03 5.96 8.25
C MET A 225 -15.13 4.97 9.42
N PRO A 226 -15.82 5.35 10.52
CA PRO A 226 -16.32 4.41 11.51
C PRO A 226 -17.29 3.39 10.91
N VAL A 227 -17.16 2.14 11.34
CA VAL A 227 -18.07 1.05 11.01
C VAL A 227 -18.36 0.21 12.25
N ASP A 228 -19.61 -0.24 12.36
CA ASP A 228 -20.04 -1.15 13.41
C ASP A 228 -19.35 -2.51 13.27
N HIS A 229 -18.85 -3.01 14.39
CA HIS A 229 -18.31 -4.37 14.52
C HIS A 229 -19.00 -5.05 15.72
N PRO A 230 -19.93 -5.99 15.46
CA PRO A 230 -20.57 -6.76 16.52
C PRO A 230 -19.57 -7.52 17.39
N LEU A 231 -19.64 -7.28 18.69
CA LEU A 231 -18.97 -8.01 19.76
C LEU A 231 -20.02 -8.60 20.68
N THR A 232 -20.01 -9.93 20.80
CA THR A 232 -20.99 -10.68 21.60
C THR A 232 -20.29 -11.46 22.69
N PHE A 233 -20.94 -11.58 23.85
CA PHE A 233 -20.38 -12.25 25.01
C PHE A 233 -21.34 -13.32 25.53
N PHE A 234 -20.79 -14.47 25.92
CA PHE A 234 -21.53 -15.62 26.41
C PHE A 234 -20.95 -16.08 27.74
N GLY A 235 -21.80 -16.43 28.71
CA GLY A 235 -21.30 -16.87 30.01
C GLY A 235 -22.37 -17.39 30.97
N PRO A 236 -21.97 -17.76 32.20
CA PRO A 236 -20.58 -17.74 32.69
C PRO A 236 -19.74 -18.91 32.13
N TYR A 237 -18.47 -18.65 31.83
CA TYR A 237 -17.48 -19.65 31.43
C TYR A 237 -16.37 -19.75 32.48
N ASN A 238 -16.44 -20.75 33.36
CA ASN A 238 -15.61 -20.82 34.57
C ASN A 238 -14.42 -21.79 34.48
N GLU A 239 -14.07 -22.28 33.29
CA GLU A 239 -12.99 -23.28 33.09
C GLU A 239 -11.64 -22.81 33.67
N PHE A 240 -11.39 -21.51 33.65
CA PHE A 240 -10.15 -20.89 34.13
C PHE A 240 -10.26 -20.25 35.53
N GLU A 241 -11.31 -20.55 36.30
CA GLU A 241 -11.51 -19.99 37.64
C GLU A 241 -10.33 -20.27 38.58
N GLY A 242 -9.77 -19.20 39.16
CA GLY A 242 -8.65 -19.28 40.10
C GLY A 242 -7.28 -19.41 39.45
N THR A 243 -7.17 -19.37 38.13
CA THR A 243 -5.89 -19.43 37.40
C THR A 243 -5.21 -18.06 37.28
N GLY A 244 -5.96 -16.97 37.39
CA GLY A 244 -5.49 -15.60 37.17
C GLY A 244 -5.17 -15.25 35.72
N LYS A 245 -5.52 -16.11 34.76
CA LYS A 245 -5.26 -15.88 33.33
C LYS A 245 -6.25 -14.87 32.74
N ASP A 246 -5.78 -13.98 31.87
CA ASP A 246 -6.63 -13.10 31.04
C ASP A 246 -7.14 -13.81 29.77
N ILE A 247 -6.52 -14.94 29.40
CA ILE A 247 -6.93 -15.82 28.30
C ILE A 247 -6.40 -17.23 28.56
N GLY A 248 -7.21 -18.25 28.27
CA GLY A 248 -6.85 -19.64 28.55
C GLY A 248 -6.60 -20.52 27.33
N LEU A 249 -7.24 -20.23 26.20
CA LEU A 249 -7.10 -20.96 24.93
C LEU A 249 -6.43 -20.09 23.83
N PRO A 250 -5.82 -20.71 22.80
CA PRO A 250 -5.40 -19.99 21.60
C PRO A 250 -6.54 -19.18 20.97
N LEU A 251 -6.23 -18.09 20.29
CA LEU A 251 -7.23 -17.33 19.54
C LEU A 251 -7.82 -18.18 18.42
N LEU A 252 -9.11 -18.03 18.10
CA LEU A 252 -9.75 -18.69 16.97
C LEU A 252 -10.27 -17.68 15.94
N ARG A 253 -9.96 -17.89 14.67
CA ARG A 253 -10.52 -17.18 13.52
C ARG A 253 -11.27 -18.16 12.61
N ASP A 254 -12.51 -17.82 12.32
CA ASP A 254 -13.37 -18.49 11.33
C ASP A 254 -13.71 -17.47 10.25
N GLN A 255 -12.70 -17.13 9.45
CA GLN A 255 -12.81 -16.05 8.48
C GLN A 255 -13.71 -16.42 7.29
N GLY A 256 -13.90 -17.70 6.97
CA GLY A 256 -14.95 -18.16 6.04
C GLY A 256 -16.38 -17.85 6.51
N ASN A 257 -16.56 -17.47 7.78
CA ASN A 257 -17.78 -16.92 8.35
C ASN A 257 -17.62 -15.44 8.77
N SER A 258 -16.52 -14.78 8.38
CA SER A 258 -16.18 -13.42 8.75
C SER A 258 -16.16 -13.17 10.27
N ALA A 259 -15.72 -14.17 11.05
CA ALA A 259 -15.83 -14.16 12.51
C ALA A 259 -14.55 -14.61 13.23
N TYR A 260 -14.52 -14.39 14.54
CA TYR A 260 -13.47 -14.87 15.45
C TYR A 260 -14.02 -15.12 16.87
N MET A 261 -13.26 -15.84 17.69
CA MET A 261 -13.64 -16.19 19.05
C MET A 261 -12.43 -16.24 20.01
N ARG A 262 -12.65 -15.91 21.29
CA ARG A 262 -11.73 -16.20 22.41
C ARG A 262 -12.49 -16.43 23.71
N ASP A 263 -11.85 -17.05 24.70
CA ASP A 263 -12.27 -16.91 26.09
C ASP A 263 -11.67 -15.64 26.72
N THR A 264 -12.26 -15.17 27.83
CA THR A 264 -11.75 -14.02 28.59
C THR A 264 -11.01 -14.43 29.89
N GLY A 265 -10.68 -15.71 30.05
CA GLY A 265 -9.90 -16.22 31.17
C GLY A 265 -10.65 -16.32 32.50
N ASP A 266 -9.90 -16.20 33.61
CA ASP A 266 -10.40 -16.33 34.98
C ASP A 266 -11.45 -15.26 35.29
N PRO A 267 -12.66 -15.59 35.78
CA PRO A 267 -13.69 -14.63 36.23
C PRO A 267 -13.22 -13.51 37.19
N LYS A 268 -12.03 -13.62 37.79
CA LYS A 268 -11.42 -12.59 38.64
C LYS A 268 -10.61 -11.53 37.87
N THR A 269 -10.31 -11.73 36.59
CA THR A 269 -9.70 -10.70 35.75
C THR A 269 -10.73 -9.66 35.33
N THR A 270 -10.29 -8.60 34.64
CA THR A 270 -11.16 -7.46 34.31
C THR A 270 -12.30 -7.82 33.36
N GLU A 271 -12.08 -8.73 32.40
CA GLU A 271 -13.09 -9.17 31.41
C GLU A 271 -13.55 -10.62 31.62
N GLY A 272 -13.07 -11.27 32.67
CA GLY A 272 -13.07 -12.72 32.83
C GLY A 272 -14.42 -13.40 32.89
N GLY A 273 -14.40 -14.72 32.67
CA GLY A 273 -15.54 -15.60 32.88
C GLY A 273 -16.55 -15.62 31.73
N GLN A 274 -16.14 -15.28 30.51
CA GLN A 274 -16.98 -15.26 29.32
C GLN A 274 -16.26 -15.84 28.09
N ILE A 275 -17.04 -16.15 27.07
CA ILE A 275 -16.57 -16.36 25.70
C ILE A 275 -17.01 -15.15 24.87
N GLU A 276 -16.06 -14.56 24.15
CA GLU A 276 -16.29 -13.48 23.22
C GLU A 276 -16.33 -14.04 21.79
N TRP A 277 -17.34 -13.64 21.03
CA TRP A 277 -17.45 -13.89 19.59
C TRP A 277 -17.66 -12.57 18.85
N GLY A 278 -16.79 -12.31 17.87
CA GLY A 278 -16.82 -11.09 17.06
C GLY A 278 -17.08 -11.39 15.59
N TYR A 279 -17.77 -10.49 14.91
CA TYR A 279 -18.19 -10.64 13.51
C TYR A 279 -17.98 -9.36 12.69
N TYR A 280 -17.61 -9.50 11.42
CA TYR A 280 -17.58 -8.38 10.46
C TYR A 280 -18.66 -8.59 9.39
N GLU A 281 -19.62 -7.68 9.33
CA GLU A 281 -20.76 -7.77 8.42
C GLU A 281 -20.35 -7.57 6.95
N THR A 282 -20.50 -8.63 6.14
CA THR A 282 -20.00 -8.65 4.75
C THR A 282 -21.01 -8.13 3.72
N THR A 283 -22.30 -8.14 4.04
CA THR A 283 -23.36 -7.77 3.08
C THR A 283 -23.81 -6.33 3.21
N HIS A 284 -24.11 -5.89 4.45
CA HIS A 284 -24.74 -4.59 4.72
C HIS A 284 -24.02 -3.84 5.87
N PRO A 285 -22.70 -3.60 5.76
CA PRO A 285 -21.96 -2.98 6.85
C PRO A 285 -22.57 -1.63 7.24
N ARG A 286 -22.74 -1.43 8.54
CA ARG A 286 -23.34 -0.21 9.11
C ARG A 286 -22.24 0.80 9.41
N MET A 287 -22.09 1.76 8.52
CA MET A 287 -21.16 2.86 8.71
C MET A 287 -21.79 4.00 9.50
N CYS A 288 -20.96 4.75 10.22
CA CYS A 288 -21.40 5.96 10.92
C CYS A 288 -20.42 7.08 10.61
N HIS A 289 -20.91 8.22 10.10
CA HIS A 289 -20.03 9.37 9.95
C HIS A 289 -19.62 9.88 11.34
N PRO A 290 -18.34 10.24 11.59
CA PRO A 290 -17.87 10.67 12.92
C PRO A 290 -18.66 11.82 13.57
N ARG A 291 -19.33 12.64 12.76
CA ARG A 291 -20.16 13.78 13.19
C ARG A 291 -21.49 13.36 13.83
N ASP A 292 -21.92 12.12 13.57
CA ASP A 292 -23.18 11.54 14.05
C ASP A 292 -22.95 10.61 15.25
N LEU A 293 -21.71 10.54 15.75
CA LEU A 293 -21.38 9.82 16.97
C LEU A 293 -21.96 10.55 18.18
N GLN A 294 -22.59 9.78 19.07
CA GLN A 294 -23.16 10.27 20.32
C GLN A 294 -22.07 10.85 21.24
N GLU A 295 -22.45 11.82 22.05
CA GLU A 295 -21.61 12.27 23.16
C GLU A 295 -21.63 11.26 24.31
N LYS A 296 -20.65 11.36 25.23
CA LYS A 296 -20.49 10.41 26.34
C LYS A 296 -21.73 10.32 27.22
N GLU A 297 -22.41 11.43 27.42
CA GLU A 297 -23.62 11.51 28.26
C GLU A 297 -24.88 10.97 27.56
N GLU A 298 -24.82 10.76 26.24
CA GLU A 298 -25.93 10.30 25.41
C GLU A 298 -25.85 8.78 25.12
N ALA A 299 -24.63 8.23 25.10
CA ALA A 299 -24.39 6.82 24.80
C ALA A 299 -24.77 5.90 25.97
N ARG A 300 -25.37 4.75 25.66
CA ARG A 300 -25.73 3.73 26.67
C ARG A 300 -24.50 3.16 27.38
N LEU A 301 -23.45 2.83 26.60
CA LEU A 301 -22.18 2.29 27.09
C LEU A 301 -21.06 3.33 26.91
N SER A 302 -20.74 3.61 25.65
CA SER A 302 -19.68 4.53 25.24
C SER A 302 -19.99 5.03 23.82
N PRO A 303 -19.54 6.23 23.42
CA PRO A 303 -19.64 6.69 22.03
C PRO A 303 -19.12 5.70 20.99
N SER A 304 -18.16 4.85 21.36
CA SER A 304 -17.62 3.80 20.50
C SER A 304 -18.33 2.45 20.61
N GLN A 305 -19.39 2.32 21.42
CA GLN A 305 -20.14 1.09 21.67
C GLN A 305 -21.64 1.34 21.45
N ARG A 306 -22.08 1.09 20.22
CA ARG A 306 -23.48 1.27 19.76
C ARG A 306 -24.33 0.05 20.11
N ASP A 307 -25.64 0.20 20.05
CA ASP A 307 -26.55 -0.91 20.26
C ASP A 307 -26.41 -1.97 19.16
N LEU A 308 -26.50 -3.24 19.57
CA LEU A 308 -26.45 -4.41 18.71
C LEU A 308 -27.83 -5.04 18.65
N GLU A 309 -28.35 -5.20 17.43
CA GLU A 309 -29.58 -5.93 17.17
C GLU A 309 -29.23 -7.39 16.85
N MET A 310 -29.87 -8.35 17.50
CA MET A 310 -29.56 -9.77 17.32
C MET A 310 -29.72 -10.23 15.87
N GLU A 311 -30.70 -9.67 15.15
CA GLU A 311 -30.94 -9.95 13.73
C GLU A 311 -29.73 -9.58 12.84
N GLN A 312 -28.81 -8.73 13.30
CA GLN A 312 -27.57 -8.41 12.58
C GLN A 312 -26.61 -9.60 12.52
N VAL A 313 -26.64 -10.46 13.55
CA VAL A 313 -25.64 -11.50 13.77
C VAL A 313 -26.19 -12.91 13.82
N ILE A 314 -27.52 -13.10 13.84
CA ILE A 314 -28.11 -14.41 14.10
C ILE A 314 -27.66 -15.49 13.12
N GLU A 315 -27.63 -15.22 11.82
CA GLU A 315 -27.19 -16.18 10.80
C GLU A 315 -25.70 -16.58 10.94
N PRO A 316 -24.73 -15.64 10.98
CA PRO A 316 -23.34 -16.01 11.19
C PRO A 316 -23.09 -16.60 12.60
N LEU A 317 -23.90 -16.24 13.60
CA LEU A 317 -23.81 -16.81 14.94
C LEU A 317 -24.31 -18.27 14.98
N GLU A 318 -25.38 -18.61 14.26
CA GLU A 318 -25.83 -20.01 14.10
C GLU A 318 -24.72 -20.87 13.50
N ARG A 319 -24.06 -20.40 12.44
CA ARG A 319 -22.88 -21.07 11.87
C ARG A 319 -21.75 -21.19 12.89
N ALA A 320 -21.52 -20.17 13.72
CA ALA A 320 -20.51 -20.23 14.77
C ALA A 320 -20.85 -21.28 15.83
N MET A 321 -22.11 -21.42 16.23
CA MET A 321 -22.58 -22.47 17.16
C MET A 321 -22.41 -23.88 16.58
N GLU A 322 -22.54 -24.07 15.26
CA GLU A 322 -22.22 -25.36 14.63
C GLU A 322 -20.74 -25.72 14.78
N LEU A 323 -19.85 -24.73 14.65
CA LEU A 323 -18.40 -24.91 14.74
C LEU A 323 -17.92 -25.04 16.19
N THR A 324 -18.51 -24.27 17.11
CA THR A 324 -18.17 -24.22 18.53
C THR A 324 -19.45 -24.26 19.39
N PRO A 325 -20.02 -25.46 19.64
CA PRO A 325 -21.32 -25.65 20.31
C PRO A 325 -21.46 -24.97 21.67
N ILE A 326 -20.35 -24.72 22.36
CA ILE A 326 -20.31 -23.98 23.63
C ILE A 326 -21.04 -22.61 23.55
N LEU A 327 -21.05 -21.96 22.39
CA LEU A 327 -21.77 -20.69 22.19
C LEU A 327 -23.30 -20.84 22.35
N GLY A 328 -23.85 -22.01 21.99
CA GLY A 328 -25.28 -22.33 22.17
C GLY A 328 -25.60 -22.91 23.55
N GLU A 329 -24.59 -23.43 24.26
CA GLU A 329 -24.73 -23.97 25.62
C GLU A 329 -24.69 -22.88 26.69
N LEU A 330 -23.89 -21.82 26.45
CA LEU A 330 -23.78 -20.66 27.34
C LEU A 330 -24.92 -19.65 27.11
N GLY A 331 -25.21 -18.83 28.12
CA GLY A 331 -26.20 -17.76 28.00
C GLY A 331 -25.63 -16.54 27.29
N TYR A 332 -26.35 -16.00 26.31
CA TYR A 332 -26.02 -14.71 25.67
C TYR A 332 -26.14 -13.56 26.67
N ASN A 333 -25.08 -12.76 26.79
CA ASN A 333 -25.02 -11.61 27.69
C ASN A 333 -25.30 -10.31 26.93
N GLU A 334 -26.59 -9.97 26.84
CA GLU A 334 -27.07 -8.77 26.15
C GLU A 334 -26.48 -7.47 26.72
N ALA A 335 -26.26 -7.40 28.04
CA ALA A 335 -25.73 -6.19 28.68
C ALA A 335 -24.28 -5.89 28.28
N TRP A 336 -23.52 -6.92 27.90
CA TRP A 336 -22.11 -6.83 27.50
C TRP A 336 -21.91 -6.86 26.00
N SER A 337 -22.94 -7.20 25.22
CA SER A 337 -22.85 -7.29 23.77
C SER A 337 -23.24 -5.97 23.11
N PHE A 338 -22.49 -5.55 22.10
CA PHE A 338 -22.62 -4.23 21.47
C PHE A 338 -21.99 -4.20 20.07
N ASN A 339 -22.32 -3.16 19.31
CA ASN A 339 -21.61 -2.79 18.09
C ASN A 339 -20.42 -1.90 18.44
N GLY A 340 -19.22 -2.50 18.50
CA GLY A 340 -17.99 -1.77 18.74
C GLY A 340 -17.55 -1.04 17.48
N LEU A 341 -17.36 0.28 17.53
CA LEU A 341 -16.88 1.02 16.38
C LEU A 341 -15.38 0.79 16.17
N LEU A 342 -15.04 0.39 14.95
CA LEU A 342 -13.68 0.46 14.41
C LEU A 342 -13.67 1.42 13.21
N GLN A 343 -12.51 1.63 12.61
CA GLN A 343 -12.36 2.54 11.48
C GLN A 343 -11.78 1.83 10.26
N VAL A 344 -12.45 1.95 9.12
CA VAL A 344 -11.97 1.51 7.80
C VAL A 344 -11.50 2.72 6.98
N SER A 345 -10.77 2.46 5.88
CA SER A 345 -10.30 3.50 4.97
C SER A 345 -10.71 3.23 3.52
N ALA A 346 -10.68 4.29 2.70
CA ALA A 346 -10.96 4.22 1.28
C ALA A 346 -9.85 3.51 0.46
N ALA A 347 -8.73 3.15 1.10
CA ALA A 347 -7.57 2.53 0.47
C ALA A 347 -7.13 1.22 1.16
N GLY A 348 -7.99 0.62 2.00
CA GLY A 348 -7.75 -0.67 2.65
C GLY A 348 -6.76 -0.67 3.83
N GLY A 349 -5.77 0.22 3.83
CA GLY A 349 -4.79 0.38 4.93
C GLY A 349 -4.95 1.69 5.70
N PRO A 350 -4.14 1.93 6.74
CA PRO A 350 -4.14 3.18 7.49
C PRO A 350 -3.93 4.45 6.67
N SER A 351 -4.24 5.60 7.29
CA SER A 351 -3.97 6.92 6.75
C SER A 351 -3.08 7.71 7.69
N CYS A 352 -1.81 7.85 7.31
CA CYS A 352 -0.74 8.38 8.15
C CYS A 352 0.12 9.40 7.39
N GLY A 353 0.71 10.37 8.09
CA GLY A 353 1.68 11.30 7.51
C GLY A 353 1.31 12.77 7.70
N GLU A 354 2.12 13.66 7.12
CA GLU A 354 1.92 15.10 7.20
C GLU A 354 0.72 15.53 6.35
N SER A 355 -0.05 16.50 6.84
CA SER A 355 -1.14 17.16 6.12
C SER A 355 -0.67 17.71 4.76
N GLN A 356 -1.52 17.56 3.74
CA GLN A 356 -1.27 18.06 2.38
C GLN A 356 -1.29 19.60 2.36
N LYS A 357 -2.10 20.22 3.23
CA LYS A 357 -2.31 21.68 3.30
C LYS A 357 -1.50 22.37 4.39
N VAL A 358 -1.32 21.74 5.56
CA VAL A 358 -0.80 22.40 6.76
C VAL A 358 0.50 21.77 7.23
N ARG A 359 1.60 22.51 7.13
CA ARG A 359 2.91 22.03 7.59
C ARG A 359 2.94 21.84 9.10
N GLY A 360 3.58 20.78 9.58
CA GLY A 360 3.67 20.43 11.00
C GLY A 360 2.42 19.78 11.58
N LEU A 361 1.32 19.64 10.83
CA LEU A 361 0.15 18.87 11.22
C LEU A 361 0.27 17.44 10.67
N TRP A 362 0.13 16.44 11.53
CA TRP A 362 0.30 15.04 11.20
C TRP A 362 -0.92 14.22 11.57
N TYR A 363 -1.19 13.16 10.81
CA TYR A 363 -2.27 12.21 11.06
C TYR A 363 -1.70 10.82 11.33
N CYS A 364 -2.33 10.10 12.27
CA CYS A 364 -2.11 8.67 12.49
C CYS A 364 -3.44 8.04 12.92
N VAL A 365 -4.23 7.59 11.93
CA VAL A 365 -5.62 7.13 12.13
C VAL A 365 -5.90 5.84 11.35
N ALA A 366 -7.01 5.19 11.67
CA ALA A 366 -7.39 3.86 11.16
C ALA A 366 -6.35 2.76 11.50
N ILE A 367 -5.87 2.75 12.75
CA ILE A 367 -4.86 1.80 13.24
C ILE A 367 -5.51 0.74 14.14
N TRP A 368 -5.23 -0.53 13.87
CA TRP A 368 -5.59 -1.64 14.76
C TRP A 368 -4.68 -1.64 16.01
N VAL A 369 -5.20 -2.14 17.14
CA VAL A 369 -4.41 -2.26 18.39
C VAL A 369 -3.11 -3.04 18.15
N LYS A 370 -3.19 -4.14 17.41
CA LYS A 370 -2.05 -5.01 17.09
C LYS A 370 -0.91 -4.31 16.35
N ASP A 371 -1.15 -3.14 15.76
CA ASP A 371 -0.16 -2.40 14.98
C ASP A 371 0.23 -1.06 15.62
N ALA A 372 -0.43 -0.66 16.72
CA ALA A 372 -0.35 0.70 17.25
C ALA A 372 1.06 1.14 17.67
N PRO A 373 1.87 0.33 18.42
CA PRO A 373 3.27 0.65 18.66
C PRO A 373 4.10 0.82 17.39
N GLY A 374 3.91 -0.06 16.39
CA GLY A 374 4.61 0.00 15.10
C GLY A 374 4.32 1.29 14.34
N TYR A 375 3.06 1.70 14.25
CA TYR A 375 2.71 3.00 13.66
C TYR A 375 3.16 4.19 14.51
N GLY A 376 3.18 4.05 15.84
CA GLY A 376 3.79 5.04 16.74
C GLY A 376 5.26 5.29 16.42
N LYS A 377 6.03 4.21 16.22
CA LYS A 377 7.42 4.27 15.76
C LYS A 377 7.54 4.91 14.38
N LEU A 378 6.73 4.49 13.40
CA LEU A 378 6.79 5.04 12.05
C LEU A 378 6.55 6.56 12.04
N ILE A 379 5.55 7.05 12.77
CA ILE A 379 5.30 8.50 12.87
C ILE A 379 6.44 9.24 13.57
N ALA A 380 6.98 8.67 14.66
CA ALA A 380 8.11 9.27 15.36
C ALA A 380 9.35 9.36 14.45
N ASP A 381 9.74 8.28 13.79
CA ASP A 381 10.87 8.28 12.86
C ASP A 381 10.64 9.27 11.71
N TRP A 382 9.45 9.28 11.14
CA TRP A 382 9.14 10.13 9.99
C TRP A 382 9.18 11.62 10.34
N ILE A 383 8.62 12.03 11.48
CA ILE A 383 8.63 13.44 11.89
C ILE A 383 10.02 13.90 12.36
N THR A 384 10.84 12.99 12.92
CA THR A 384 12.19 13.37 13.39
C THR A 384 13.23 13.34 12.28
N ASP A 385 13.16 12.36 11.36
CA ASP A 385 14.24 12.05 10.41
C ASP A 385 13.83 12.32 8.96
N GLY A 386 12.55 12.61 8.70
CA GLY A 386 12.01 12.79 7.35
C GLY A 386 11.87 11.49 6.56
N ARG A 387 12.09 10.33 7.20
CA ARG A 387 11.99 8.99 6.61
C ARG A 387 11.60 7.93 7.65
N THR A 388 11.23 6.75 7.17
CA THR A 388 10.92 5.58 7.98
C THR A 388 11.89 4.44 7.71
N GLU A 389 11.87 3.43 8.57
CA GLU A 389 12.66 2.19 8.38
C GLU A 389 12.11 1.31 7.26
N ILE A 390 10.79 1.17 7.21
CA ILE A 390 10.04 0.44 6.18
C ILE A 390 9.35 1.42 5.24
N ASP A 391 9.20 1.07 3.97
CA ASP A 391 8.49 1.89 3.00
C ASP A 391 7.05 2.19 3.45
N HIS A 392 6.69 3.48 3.44
CA HIS A 392 5.40 3.98 3.94
C HIS A 392 4.45 4.43 2.82
N ALA A 393 4.76 4.18 1.54
CA ALA A 393 3.98 4.70 0.41
C ALA A 393 2.50 4.31 0.50
N ALA A 394 2.21 3.09 0.94
CA ALA A 394 0.86 2.55 1.06
C ALA A 394 0.00 3.24 2.14
N ILE A 395 0.61 3.93 3.10
CA ILE A 395 -0.09 4.59 4.23
C ILE A 395 -0.03 6.12 4.15
N ASP A 396 0.84 6.67 3.32
CA ASP A 396 1.08 8.12 3.19
C ASP A 396 -0.20 8.88 2.77
N TYR A 397 -0.67 9.78 3.62
CA TYR A 397 -1.85 10.62 3.36
C TYR A 397 -1.67 11.52 2.12
N SER A 398 -0.44 11.88 1.77
CA SER A 398 -0.15 12.67 0.57
C SER A 398 -0.35 11.91 -0.75
N ARG A 399 -0.56 10.58 -0.70
CA ARG A 399 -0.86 9.77 -1.90
C ARG A 399 -2.25 10.03 -2.49
N PHE A 400 -3.17 10.60 -1.70
CA PHE A 400 -4.55 10.75 -2.11
C PHE A 400 -4.76 11.94 -3.05
N TYR A 401 -5.45 11.68 -4.15
CA TYR A 401 -5.96 12.73 -5.04
C TYR A 401 -7.09 13.52 -4.38
N GLN A 402 -7.31 14.77 -4.82
CA GLN A 402 -8.37 15.63 -4.31
C GLN A 402 -9.77 14.99 -4.37
N HIS A 403 -10.10 14.27 -5.46
CA HIS A 403 -11.40 13.60 -5.58
C HIS A 403 -11.58 12.44 -4.59
N GLN A 404 -10.49 11.80 -4.15
CA GLN A 404 -10.52 10.68 -3.21
C GLN A 404 -10.81 11.13 -1.78
N MET A 405 -10.71 12.44 -1.53
CA MET A 405 -11.05 13.08 -0.26
C MET A 405 -12.46 13.69 -0.28
N THR A 406 -13.27 13.43 -1.32
CA THR A 406 -14.67 13.86 -1.32
C THR A 406 -15.51 12.90 -0.49
N GLU A 407 -16.47 13.44 0.28
CA GLU A 407 -17.29 12.64 1.21
C GLU A 407 -17.93 11.43 0.54
N LYS A 408 -18.50 11.60 -0.66
CA LYS A 408 -19.10 10.50 -1.44
C LYS A 408 -18.10 9.41 -1.80
N TYR A 409 -16.90 9.78 -2.26
CA TYR A 409 -15.88 8.78 -2.61
C TYR A 409 -15.42 8.00 -1.38
N ILE A 410 -15.22 8.70 -0.26
CA ILE A 410 -14.85 8.10 1.02
C ILE A 410 -15.93 7.11 1.46
N GLU A 411 -17.21 7.50 1.42
CA GLU A 411 -18.33 6.63 1.78
C GLU A 411 -18.38 5.36 0.91
N GLU A 412 -18.35 5.51 -0.42
CA GLU A 412 -18.42 4.37 -1.34
C GLU A 412 -17.26 3.38 -1.15
N ARG A 413 -16.02 3.88 -1.03
CA ARG A 413 -14.84 3.02 -0.88
C ARG A 413 -14.74 2.41 0.51
N CYS A 414 -15.04 3.17 1.57
CA CYS A 414 -15.07 2.62 2.93
C CYS A 414 -16.17 1.57 3.09
N TYR A 415 -17.33 1.74 2.45
CA TYR A 415 -18.39 0.73 2.47
C TYR A 415 -17.89 -0.59 1.87
N GLU A 416 -17.26 -0.54 0.70
CA GLU A 416 -16.70 -1.72 0.06
C GLU A 416 -15.54 -2.33 0.86
N SER A 417 -14.67 -1.51 1.46
CA SER A 417 -13.61 -1.99 2.37
C SER A 417 -14.20 -2.69 3.60
N ALA A 418 -15.29 -2.19 4.17
CA ALA A 418 -15.97 -2.80 5.31
C ALA A 418 -16.56 -4.18 4.98
N GLN A 419 -17.04 -4.37 3.74
CA GLN A 419 -17.51 -5.68 3.27
C GLN A 419 -16.40 -6.74 3.18
N LYS A 420 -15.13 -6.32 3.15
CA LYS A 420 -13.96 -7.14 2.77
C LYS A 420 -12.93 -7.30 3.89
N ILE A 421 -13.28 -7.02 5.15
CA ILE A 421 -12.33 -7.06 6.28
C ILE A 421 -11.72 -8.47 6.45
N TYR A 422 -12.57 -9.50 6.54
CA TYR A 422 -12.14 -10.90 6.67
C TYR A 422 -12.51 -11.75 5.45
N PHE A 423 -13.63 -11.47 4.80
CA PHE A 423 -14.18 -12.29 3.72
C PHE A 423 -14.78 -11.43 2.62
N PRO A 424 -14.68 -11.80 1.33
CA PRO A 424 -14.02 -12.98 0.79
C PRO A 424 -12.49 -12.83 0.72
N ALA A 425 -11.79 -13.87 0.28
CA ALA A 425 -10.38 -13.77 -0.10
C ALA A 425 -10.22 -12.75 -1.24
N ILE A 426 -9.36 -11.75 -1.02
CA ILE A 426 -9.20 -10.61 -1.94
C ILE A 426 -8.01 -10.84 -2.87
N HIS A 427 -8.29 -10.82 -4.17
CA HIS A 427 -7.25 -10.95 -5.19
C HIS A 427 -6.34 -9.71 -5.18
N PRO A 428 -5.00 -9.81 -5.35
CA PRO A 428 -4.09 -8.65 -5.36
C PRO A 428 -4.39 -7.60 -6.44
N ARG A 429 -5.18 -8.00 -7.45
CA ARG A 429 -5.65 -7.15 -8.57
C ARG A 429 -7.15 -6.84 -8.49
N GLU A 430 -7.80 -7.09 -7.36
CA GLU A 430 -9.24 -6.84 -7.19
C GLU A 430 -9.54 -5.34 -7.37
N PRO A 431 -10.33 -4.96 -8.39
CA PRO A 431 -10.73 -3.57 -8.55
C PRO A 431 -11.81 -3.22 -7.53
N TYR A 432 -11.86 -1.96 -7.12
CA TYR A 432 -13.04 -1.44 -6.44
C TYR A 432 -14.20 -1.28 -7.44
N LEU A 433 -15.41 -1.55 -6.95
CA LEU A 433 -16.66 -1.37 -7.68
C LEU A 433 -17.22 0.05 -7.49
N GLY A 434 -17.08 0.60 -6.28
CA GLY A 434 -17.44 1.98 -5.93
C GLY A 434 -16.37 3.01 -6.34
N GLY A 435 -16.73 4.29 -6.44
CA GLY A 435 -15.78 5.37 -6.75
C GLY A 435 -15.10 5.21 -8.11
N ARG A 436 -15.84 4.75 -9.14
CA ARG A 436 -15.37 4.54 -10.52
C ARG A 436 -15.79 5.67 -11.45
N ASN A 437 -15.24 5.70 -12.67
CA ASN A 437 -15.56 6.71 -13.69
C ASN A 437 -15.29 8.16 -13.26
N ILE A 438 -14.31 8.38 -12.38
CA ILE A 438 -13.97 9.74 -11.91
C ILE A 438 -13.18 10.49 -12.99
N LYS A 439 -12.19 9.83 -13.58
CA LYS A 439 -11.37 10.37 -14.67
C LYS A 439 -11.42 9.43 -15.86
N ARG A 440 -11.55 10.01 -17.05
CA ARG A 440 -11.61 9.29 -18.33
C ARG A 440 -10.65 9.95 -19.29
N SER A 441 -9.96 9.16 -20.10
CA SER A 441 -9.11 9.67 -21.17
C SER A 441 -9.98 10.37 -22.25
N PRO A 442 -9.39 11.21 -23.11
CA PRO A 442 -10.09 11.71 -24.31
C PRO A 442 -10.52 10.60 -25.27
N PHE A 443 -9.96 9.40 -25.11
CA PHE A 443 -10.17 8.23 -25.97
C PHE A 443 -11.21 7.26 -25.40
N TYR A 444 -11.73 7.51 -24.20
CA TYR A 444 -12.52 6.54 -23.43
C TYR A 444 -13.69 5.98 -24.24
N GLU A 445 -14.45 6.82 -24.95
CA GLU A 445 -15.56 6.35 -25.81
C GLU A 445 -15.07 5.45 -26.95
N ARG A 446 -13.90 5.72 -27.54
CA ARG A 446 -13.27 4.83 -28.54
C ARG A 446 -12.80 3.52 -27.92
N GLU A 447 -12.25 3.56 -26.72
CA GLU A 447 -11.84 2.37 -25.97
C GLU A 447 -13.06 1.50 -25.61
N VAL A 448 -14.20 2.11 -25.27
CA VAL A 448 -15.48 1.42 -25.08
C VAL A 448 -16.00 0.80 -26.37
N GLU A 449 -15.95 1.52 -27.50
CA GLU A 449 -16.30 0.98 -28.83
C GLU A 449 -15.45 -0.25 -29.22
N LEU A 450 -14.20 -0.31 -28.75
CA LEU A 450 -13.30 -1.46 -28.93
C LEU A 450 -13.55 -2.60 -27.93
N GLY A 451 -14.48 -2.44 -26.99
CA GLY A 451 -14.75 -3.39 -25.91
C GLY A 451 -13.62 -3.46 -24.89
N GLY A 452 -13.13 -2.31 -24.43
CA GLY A 452 -12.06 -2.22 -23.44
C GLY A 452 -12.41 -2.89 -22.11
N TYR A 453 -11.47 -3.66 -21.56
CA TYR A 453 -11.58 -4.26 -20.23
C TYR A 453 -11.00 -3.32 -19.16
N PHE A 454 -11.85 -2.59 -18.45
CA PHE A 454 -11.41 -1.47 -17.61
C PHE A 454 -11.16 -1.82 -16.14
N MET A 455 -9.98 -1.45 -15.64
CA MET A 455 -9.67 -1.30 -14.22
C MET A 455 -9.25 0.15 -13.92
N GLU A 456 -9.19 0.53 -12.65
CA GLU A 456 -8.99 1.91 -12.21
C GLU A 456 -7.65 2.11 -11.47
N LEU A 457 -7.02 3.26 -11.68
CA LEU A 457 -5.92 3.75 -10.84
C LEU A 457 -5.89 5.30 -10.80
N GLY A 458 -5.82 5.90 -9.60
CA GLY A 458 -5.76 7.36 -9.44
C GLY A 458 -7.01 8.11 -9.94
N GLY A 459 -8.14 7.43 -10.00
CA GLY A 459 -9.42 7.84 -10.58
C GLY A 459 -9.58 7.51 -12.06
N TRP A 460 -8.51 7.09 -12.76
CA TRP A 460 -8.51 6.87 -14.20
C TRP A 460 -9.00 5.49 -14.61
N GLU A 461 -9.98 5.43 -15.52
CA GLU A 461 -10.36 4.20 -16.22
C GLU A 461 -9.28 3.80 -17.23
N ARG A 462 -8.72 2.58 -17.09
CA ARG A 462 -7.65 2.05 -17.95
C ARG A 462 -8.06 0.72 -18.57
N ALA A 463 -8.09 0.64 -19.90
CA ALA A 463 -8.32 -0.61 -20.60
C ALA A 463 -7.07 -1.51 -20.53
N HIS A 464 -7.20 -2.70 -19.96
CA HIS A 464 -6.12 -3.69 -19.87
C HIS A 464 -5.99 -4.55 -21.14
N GLY A 465 -7.01 -4.56 -21.98
CA GLY A 465 -7.04 -5.17 -23.32
C GLY A 465 -8.36 -4.81 -24.00
N TYR A 466 -8.54 -5.21 -25.25
CA TYR A 466 -9.72 -4.88 -26.05
C TYR A 466 -10.37 -6.13 -26.67
N ALA A 467 -11.68 -6.30 -26.47
CA ALA A 467 -12.43 -7.40 -27.07
C ALA A 467 -12.31 -7.43 -28.62
N ALA A 468 -12.21 -6.27 -29.27
CA ALA A 468 -12.02 -6.18 -30.72
C ALA A 468 -10.75 -6.91 -31.23
N ASN A 469 -9.77 -7.14 -30.36
CA ASN A 469 -8.52 -7.81 -30.68
C ASN A 469 -8.55 -9.33 -30.40
N GLU A 470 -9.66 -9.91 -29.94
CA GLU A 470 -9.72 -11.35 -29.60
C GLU A 470 -9.43 -12.27 -30.79
N HIS A 471 -9.68 -11.81 -32.03
CA HIS A 471 -9.31 -12.52 -33.25
C HIS A 471 -7.80 -12.82 -33.33
N LEU A 472 -6.95 -12.05 -32.63
CA LEU A 472 -5.51 -12.32 -32.55
C LEU A 472 -5.19 -13.63 -31.82
N LEU A 473 -6.10 -14.14 -30.98
CA LEU A 473 -5.93 -15.44 -30.34
C LEU A 473 -6.00 -16.60 -31.34
N GLU A 474 -6.58 -16.41 -32.54
CA GLU A 474 -6.51 -17.39 -33.62
C GLU A 474 -5.07 -17.52 -34.16
N LYS A 475 -4.32 -16.41 -34.18
CA LYS A 475 -2.93 -16.36 -34.64
C LYS A 475 -1.94 -16.74 -33.54
N TYR A 476 -2.12 -16.19 -32.34
CA TYR A 476 -1.15 -16.31 -31.24
C TYR A 476 -1.57 -17.27 -30.12
N GLY A 477 -2.73 -17.93 -30.22
CA GLY A 477 -3.27 -18.77 -29.15
C GLY A 477 -2.32 -19.88 -28.67
N ASN A 478 -1.43 -20.38 -29.54
CA ASN A 478 -0.40 -21.37 -29.18
C ASN A 478 0.75 -20.80 -28.32
N GLN A 479 0.93 -19.48 -28.31
CA GLN A 479 1.94 -18.76 -27.52
C GLN A 479 1.32 -18.05 -26.30
N VAL A 480 -0.02 -17.91 -26.27
CA VAL A 480 -0.75 -17.28 -25.18
C VAL A 480 -1.47 -18.36 -24.38
N PRO A 481 -0.95 -18.77 -23.21
CA PRO A 481 -1.53 -19.87 -22.45
C PRO A 481 -2.96 -19.55 -21.98
N VAL A 482 -3.75 -20.60 -21.79
CA VAL A 482 -4.98 -20.54 -21.01
C VAL A 482 -4.59 -20.68 -19.54
N ARG A 483 -5.12 -19.81 -18.68
CA ARG A 483 -4.95 -19.91 -17.23
C ARG A 483 -6.17 -20.66 -16.68
N GLU A 484 -6.02 -21.95 -16.40
CA GLU A 484 -7.13 -22.80 -15.97
C GLU A 484 -7.53 -22.56 -14.51
N ASN A 485 -6.55 -22.20 -13.66
CA ASN A 485 -6.80 -21.85 -12.28
C ASN A 485 -7.56 -20.50 -12.19
N GLU A 486 -8.65 -20.47 -11.42
CA GLU A 486 -9.53 -19.30 -11.30
C GLU A 486 -8.77 -18.07 -10.79
N TRP A 487 -7.99 -18.22 -9.71
CA TRP A 487 -7.23 -17.13 -9.11
C TRP A 487 -6.23 -16.53 -10.09
N ASP A 488 -5.47 -17.38 -10.79
CA ASP A 488 -4.46 -16.95 -11.77
C ASP A 488 -5.09 -16.26 -13.01
N SER A 489 -6.36 -16.56 -13.30
CA SER A 489 -7.13 -16.00 -14.42
C SER A 489 -7.91 -14.74 -14.05
N ARG A 490 -8.17 -14.50 -12.76
CA ARG A 490 -9.00 -13.39 -12.28
C ARG A 490 -8.34 -12.05 -12.59
N HIS A 491 -9.12 -11.10 -13.11
CA HIS A 491 -8.66 -9.75 -13.49
C HIS A 491 -7.49 -9.76 -14.51
N PHE A 492 -7.44 -10.79 -15.34
CA PHE A 492 -6.53 -10.93 -16.48
C PHE A 492 -7.32 -11.30 -17.74
N TRP A 493 -7.01 -10.64 -18.86
CA TRP A 493 -7.62 -10.90 -20.15
C TRP A 493 -6.58 -11.45 -21.10
N ARG A 494 -6.78 -12.66 -21.62
CA ARG A 494 -5.82 -13.35 -22.51
C ARG A 494 -5.47 -12.52 -23.75
N VAL A 495 -6.41 -11.75 -24.26
CA VAL A 495 -6.20 -10.89 -25.43
C VAL A 495 -5.05 -9.91 -25.23
N SER A 496 -4.79 -9.44 -24.01
CA SER A 496 -3.68 -8.53 -23.71
C SER A 496 -2.32 -9.11 -24.08
N ASN A 497 -2.12 -10.43 -23.91
CA ASN A 497 -0.88 -11.10 -24.31
C ASN A 497 -0.81 -11.31 -25.84
N ALA A 498 -1.95 -11.44 -26.52
CA ALA A 498 -1.98 -11.49 -27.98
C ALA A 498 -1.69 -10.11 -28.59
N GLU A 499 -2.23 -9.04 -28.00
CA GLU A 499 -1.93 -7.66 -28.35
C GLU A 499 -0.45 -7.34 -28.17
N HIS A 500 0.16 -7.81 -27.07
CA HIS A 500 1.61 -7.73 -26.86
C HIS A 500 2.37 -8.30 -28.06
N LEU A 501 2.07 -9.55 -28.46
CA LEU A 501 2.78 -10.22 -29.55
C LEU A 501 2.57 -9.53 -30.90
N ALA A 502 1.35 -9.06 -31.17
CA ALA A 502 1.05 -8.29 -32.38
C ALA A 502 1.81 -6.94 -32.41
N LEU A 503 1.94 -6.25 -31.28
CA LEU A 503 2.76 -5.04 -31.17
C LEU A 503 4.24 -5.34 -31.47
N SER A 504 4.76 -6.50 -31.03
CA SER A 504 6.14 -6.93 -31.31
C SER A 504 6.44 -7.12 -32.80
N GLU A 505 5.44 -7.50 -33.59
CA GLU A 505 5.59 -7.75 -35.03
C GLU A 505 5.33 -6.51 -35.89
N ASP A 506 4.61 -5.51 -35.37
CA ASP A 506 4.18 -4.35 -36.16
C ASP A 506 4.22 -3.03 -35.36
N CYS A 507 3.07 -2.53 -34.93
CA CYS A 507 2.91 -1.23 -34.28
C CYS A 507 1.60 -1.20 -33.49
N GLY A 508 1.65 -0.69 -32.26
CA GLY A 508 0.45 -0.45 -31.46
C GLY A 508 0.50 0.89 -30.74
N ILE A 509 -0.69 1.38 -30.36
CA ILE A 509 -0.85 2.55 -29.50
C ILE A 509 -1.39 2.14 -28.13
N ILE A 510 -0.84 2.73 -27.06
CA ILE A 510 -1.24 2.49 -25.67
C ILE A 510 -1.67 3.82 -25.05
N ASN A 511 -2.84 3.83 -24.40
CA ASN A 511 -3.33 4.98 -23.66
C ASN A 511 -2.57 5.14 -22.33
N LEU A 512 -1.86 6.26 -22.18
CA LEU A 512 -1.08 6.60 -20.98
C LEU A 512 -1.57 7.89 -20.31
N SER A 513 -2.84 8.25 -20.51
CA SER A 513 -3.47 9.44 -19.89
C SER A 513 -3.42 9.46 -18.37
N HIS A 514 -3.16 8.31 -17.74
CA HIS A 514 -3.13 8.16 -16.29
C HIS A 514 -1.84 8.69 -15.64
N PHE A 515 -0.79 9.02 -16.41
CA PHE A 515 0.41 9.62 -15.83
C PHE A 515 0.05 10.84 -14.97
N PHE A 516 0.64 10.90 -13.79
CA PHE A 516 0.57 12.09 -12.99
C PHE A 516 1.61 13.08 -13.51
N MET A 517 1.20 14.31 -13.77
CA MET A 517 2.08 15.33 -14.33
C MET A 517 1.98 16.61 -13.52
N PHE A 518 3.14 17.20 -13.22
CA PHE A 518 3.18 18.50 -12.57
C PHE A 518 4.30 19.37 -13.08
N ASP A 519 4.06 20.68 -13.12
CA ASP A 519 5.01 21.69 -13.54
C ASP A 519 5.67 22.33 -12.31
N VAL A 520 6.99 22.51 -12.36
CA VAL A 520 7.79 23.29 -11.41
C VAL A 520 8.32 24.52 -12.14
N GLU A 521 7.81 25.68 -11.74
CA GLU A 521 7.99 26.98 -12.38
C GLU A 521 8.57 27.99 -11.37
N GLY A 522 9.01 29.16 -11.83
CA GLY A 522 9.61 30.21 -10.99
C GLY A 522 11.12 30.36 -11.22
N PRO A 523 11.76 31.41 -10.70
CA PRO A 523 13.19 31.66 -10.93
C PRO A 523 14.09 30.51 -10.45
N ASP A 524 13.69 29.80 -9.40
CA ASP A 524 14.53 28.79 -8.74
C ASP A 524 14.18 27.34 -9.15
N HIS A 525 13.33 27.14 -10.17
CA HIS A 525 12.88 25.79 -10.57
C HIS A 525 14.03 24.86 -10.95
N VAL A 526 15.07 25.39 -11.61
CA VAL A 526 16.26 24.59 -11.96
C VAL A 526 17.07 24.25 -10.72
N GLU A 527 17.21 25.18 -9.78
CA GLU A 527 17.95 24.94 -8.53
C GLU A 527 17.29 23.83 -7.71
N LEU A 528 15.96 23.91 -7.53
CA LEU A 528 15.21 22.89 -6.81
C LEU A 528 15.35 21.53 -7.50
N MET A 529 15.13 21.46 -8.81
CA MET A 529 15.20 20.19 -9.53
C MET A 529 16.63 19.65 -9.61
N GLU A 530 17.66 20.50 -9.67
CA GLU A 530 19.05 20.08 -9.56
C GLU A 530 19.35 19.51 -8.17
N TRP A 531 18.78 20.06 -7.10
CA TRP A 531 18.94 19.50 -5.75
C TRP A 531 18.23 18.16 -5.55
N LEU A 532 17.01 18.01 -6.07
CA LEU A 532 16.21 16.79 -5.87
C LEU A 532 16.64 15.62 -6.75
N CYS A 533 17.04 15.89 -7.98
CA CYS A 533 17.32 14.85 -8.96
C CYS A 533 18.75 14.31 -8.83
N ALA A 534 18.92 13.00 -8.77
CA ALA A 534 20.24 12.37 -8.92
C ALA A 534 20.87 12.64 -10.31
N ALA A 535 20.05 12.82 -11.35
CA ALA A 535 20.50 13.25 -12.67
C ALA A 535 20.78 14.75 -12.73
N LYS A 536 21.61 15.17 -13.70
CA LYS A 536 21.86 16.59 -13.98
C LYS A 536 20.67 17.18 -14.75
N ILE A 537 20.09 18.25 -14.22
CA ILE A 537 18.95 18.98 -14.79
C ILE A 537 19.41 20.31 -15.42
N GLY A 538 20.26 21.05 -14.72
CA GLY A 538 20.72 22.39 -15.09
C GLY A 538 21.62 22.47 -16.32
N GLY A 539 21.73 23.69 -16.86
CA GLY A 539 22.46 24.04 -18.07
C GLY A 539 21.60 24.03 -19.34
N ASP A 540 21.85 24.99 -20.22
CA ASP A 540 21.01 25.24 -21.41
C ASP A 540 20.97 24.06 -22.39
N ASN A 541 22.04 23.25 -22.42
CA ASN A 541 22.11 22.04 -23.24
C ASN A 541 21.09 20.97 -22.83
N ASN A 542 20.42 21.11 -21.68
CA ASN A 542 19.35 20.21 -21.26
C ASN A 542 17.95 20.71 -21.63
N ILE A 543 17.80 21.96 -22.08
CA ILE A 543 16.51 22.47 -22.57
C ILE A 543 16.06 21.63 -23.77
N GLY A 544 14.81 21.17 -23.74
CA GLY A 544 14.26 20.26 -24.73
C GLY A 544 14.75 18.81 -24.59
N LYS A 545 15.00 18.34 -23.36
CA LYS A 545 15.30 16.92 -23.07
C LYS A 545 14.33 16.33 -22.04
N GLY A 546 14.01 15.05 -22.22
CA GLY A 546 13.43 14.20 -21.19
C GLY A 546 14.55 13.48 -20.41
N ILE A 547 14.55 13.64 -19.09
CA ILE A 547 15.61 13.15 -18.21
C ILE A 547 15.01 12.20 -17.19
N TYR A 548 15.18 10.90 -17.39
CA TYR A 548 14.85 9.89 -16.38
C TYR A 548 15.74 10.05 -15.15
N THR A 549 15.16 10.14 -13.96
CA THR A 549 15.91 10.43 -12.73
C THR A 549 15.15 9.94 -11.51
N HIS A 550 15.80 10.03 -10.36
CA HIS A 550 15.26 9.61 -9.08
C HIS A 550 15.40 10.72 -8.05
N PHE A 551 14.46 10.74 -7.10
CA PHE A 551 14.64 11.44 -5.84
C PHE A 551 15.19 10.44 -4.82
N LEU A 552 16.23 10.85 -4.09
CA LEU A 552 16.77 10.09 -2.96
C LEU A 552 16.41 10.78 -1.64
N ASP A 553 16.37 10.01 -0.56
CA ASP A 553 16.34 10.54 0.80
C ASP A 553 17.76 10.87 1.31
N ASP A 554 17.88 11.37 2.54
CA ASP A 554 19.18 11.74 3.12
C ASP A 554 20.12 10.53 3.32
N GLU A 555 19.54 9.33 3.39
CA GLU A 555 20.28 8.06 3.44
C GLU A 555 20.60 7.51 2.03
N GLY A 556 20.33 8.27 0.96
CA GLY A 556 20.63 7.87 -0.42
C GLY A 556 19.78 6.70 -0.93
N ARG A 557 18.65 6.39 -0.28
CA ARG A 557 17.68 5.37 -0.70
C ARG A 557 16.67 5.94 -1.68
N VAL A 558 16.08 5.09 -2.52
CA VAL A 558 15.18 5.51 -3.61
C VAL A 558 13.82 5.92 -3.05
N ARG A 559 13.42 7.17 -3.29
CA ARG A 559 12.10 7.70 -2.90
C ARG A 559 11.12 7.74 -4.07
N ALA A 560 11.59 8.14 -5.24
CA ALA A 560 10.78 8.32 -6.43
C ALA A 560 11.58 8.00 -7.69
N ASP A 561 10.88 7.57 -8.72
CA ASP A 561 11.36 7.31 -10.07
C ASP A 561 10.45 8.06 -11.06
N LEU A 562 11.04 8.90 -11.91
CA LEU A 562 10.26 9.82 -12.75
C LEU A 562 11.05 10.35 -13.94
N THR A 563 10.36 11.01 -14.86
CA THR A 563 11.00 11.70 -15.99
C THR A 563 10.77 13.21 -15.90
N VAL A 564 11.85 13.99 -16.00
CA VAL A 564 11.79 15.46 -16.06
C VAL A 564 11.92 15.94 -17.51
N PHE A 565 10.92 16.65 -18.02
CA PHE A 565 11.03 17.42 -19.25
C PHE A 565 11.58 18.80 -18.91
N ARG A 566 12.84 19.03 -19.23
CA ARG A 566 13.48 20.32 -19.03
C ARG A 566 13.06 21.27 -20.15
N MET A 567 12.09 22.14 -19.87
CA MET A 567 11.68 23.23 -20.77
C MET A 567 12.57 24.46 -20.51
N ALA A 568 12.33 25.60 -21.18
CA ALA A 568 13.17 26.79 -20.96
C ALA A 568 12.78 27.53 -19.67
N ASP A 569 11.48 27.63 -19.43
CA ASP A 569 10.80 28.37 -18.38
C ASP A 569 10.39 27.52 -17.19
N ARG A 570 10.35 26.19 -17.34
CA ARG A 570 9.92 25.25 -16.31
C ARG A 570 10.55 23.86 -16.42
N CYS A 571 10.31 23.04 -15.41
CA CYS A 571 10.51 21.60 -15.46
C CYS A 571 9.14 20.92 -15.33
N ARG A 572 8.75 20.09 -16.31
CA ARG A 572 7.58 19.23 -16.19
C ARG A 572 8.00 17.86 -15.71
N ILE A 573 7.33 17.32 -14.72
CA ILE A 573 7.54 15.98 -14.21
C ILE A 573 6.45 15.08 -14.80
N VAL A 574 6.84 13.90 -15.26
CA VAL A 574 5.95 12.79 -15.63
C VAL A 574 6.23 11.65 -14.67
N ASP A 575 5.21 11.24 -13.94
CA ASP A 575 5.26 10.33 -12.80
C ASP A 575 4.14 9.27 -12.89
N GLY A 576 4.28 8.20 -12.11
CA GLY A 576 3.26 7.17 -11.95
C GLY A 576 2.00 7.72 -11.29
N ALA A 577 0.84 7.20 -11.68
CA ALA A 577 -0.46 7.63 -11.14
C ALA A 577 -0.60 7.39 -9.63
N ASP A 578 0.11 6.41 -9.08
CA ASP A 578 0.07 5.98 -7.69
C ASP A 578 1.13 6.68 -6.81
N ALA A 579 2.19 7.25 -7.41
CA ALA A 579 3.26 7.97 -6.72
C ALA A 579 3.13 9.50 -6.81
N GLY A 580 2.59 10.01 -7.92
CA GLY A 580 2.65 11.42 -8.28
C GLY A 580 2.10 12.42 -7.25
N PRO A 581 0.92 12.20 -6.64
CA PRO A 581 0.41 13.11 -5.59
C PRO A 581 1.41 13.29 -4.44
N ARG A 582 1.97 12.17 -3.94
CA ARG A 582 2.97 12.18 -2.86
C ARG A 582 4.22 12.96 -3.28
N ASP A 583 4.71 12.70 -4.48
CA ASP A 583 5.97 13.27 -4.95
C ASP A 583 5.82 14.77 -5.29
N LEU A 584 4.64 15.21 -5.75
CA LEU A 584 4.29 16.62 -5.86
C LEU A 584 4.28 17.33 -4.50
N HIS A 585 3.70 16.71 -3.47
CA HIS A 585 3.72 17.26 -2.12
C HIS A 585 5.15 17.33 -1.56
N TYR A 586 5.96 16.30 -1.81
CA TYR A 586 7.37 16.28 -1.43
C TYR A 586 8.16 17.42 -2.09
N VAL A 587 8.00 17.66 -3.40
CA VAL A 587 8.66 18.77 -4.11
C VAL A 587 8.25 20.12 -3.51
N ARG A 588 6.96 20.32 -3.20
CA ARG A 588 6.47 21.54 -2.51
C ARG A 588 7.10 21.73 -1.15
N ARG A 589 7.18 20.67 -0.34
CA ARG A 589 7.81 20.74 1.00
C ARG A 589 9.29 21.07 0.89
N MET A 590 9.99 20.49 -0.08
CA MET A 590 11.41 20.74 -0.27
C MET A 590 11.70 22.16 -0.76
N ALA A 591 10.87 22.72 -1.63
CA ALA A 591 10.92 24.13 -2.01
C ALA A 591 10.82 25.05 -0.77
N GLN A 592 9.83 24.78 0.09
CA GLN A 592 9.60 25.53 1.32
C GLN A 592 10.81 25.44 2.27
N ASP A 593 11.37 24.24 2.46
CA ASP A 593 12.52 24.04 3.36
C ASP A 593 13.78 24.74 2.89
N LYS A 594 13.97 24.83 1.57
CA LYS A 594 15.11 25.53 0.97
C LYS A 594 14.87 27.02 0.78
N GLY A 595 13.64 27.51 1.01
CA GLY A 595 13.28 28.92 0.79
C GLY A 595 13.36 29.35 -0.67
N LEU A 596 13.07 28.43 -1.61
CA LEU A 596 13.15 28.68 -3.05
C LEU A 596 11.83 29.25 -3.59
N ASP A 597 11.92 30.23 -4.49
CA ASP A 597 10.77 30.81 -5.18
C ASP A 597 10.38 29.95 -6.37
N VAL A 598 9.47 29.01 -6.10
CA VAL A 598 8.89 28.13 -7.11
C VAL A 598 7.39 27.96 -6.92
N THR A 599 6.70 27.69 -8.03
CA THR A 599 5.31 27.21 -8.04
C THR A 599 5.28 25.77 -8.55
N VAL A 600 4.57 24.89 -7.85
CA VAL A 600 4.40 23.47 -8.23
C VAL A 600 2.92 23.20 -8.50
N THR A 601 2.59 22.90 -9.75
CA THR A 601 1.20 22.83 -10.24
C THR A 601 0.89 21.45 -10.80
N ASP A 602 -0.16 20.80 -10.30
CA ASP A 602 -0.71 19.58 -10.93
C ASP A 602 -1.33 19.95 -12.28
N VAL A 603 -0.84 19.32 -13.35
CA VAL A 603 -1.30 19.51 -14.72
C VAL A 603 -1.77 18.19 -15.35
N SER A 604 -2.00 17.14 -14.55
CA SER A 604 -2.33 15.78 -15.00
C SER A 604 -3.59 15.73 -15.86
N GLU A 605 -4.57 16.62 -15.61
CA GLU A 605 -5.82 16.70 -16.38
C GLU A 605 -5.77 17.75 -17.51
N GLN A 606 -4.65 18.47 -17.66
CA GLN A 606 -4.42 19.41 -18.77
C GLN A 606 -3.73 18.73 -19.96
N TYR A 607 -3.07 17.60 -19.73
CA TYR A 607 -2.31 16.86 -20.72
C TYR A 607 -2.78 15.41 -20.78
N THR A 608 -2.48 14.75 -21.89
CA THR A 608 -2.69 13.33 -22.10
C THR A 608 -1.51 12.76 -22.87
N THR A 609 -1.33 11.45 -22.79
CA THR A 609 -0.21 10.75 -23.40
C THR A 609 -0.70 9.51 -24.15
N ILE A 610 -0.19 9.32 -25.37
CA ILE A 610 -0.30 8.07 -26.13
C ILE A 610 1.12 7.54 -26.35
N GLY A 611 1.37 6.29 -25.98
CA GLY A 611 2.58 5.60 -26.43
C GLY A 611 2.34 4.96 -27.80
N ILE A 612 3.20 5.21 -28.79
CA ILE A 612 3.21 4.50 -30.07
C ILE A 612 4.52 3.72 -30.18
N TRP A 613 4.42 2.38 -30.24
CA TRP A 613 5.58 1.51 -30.21
C TRP A 613 5.44 0.29 -31.12
N GLY A 614 6.59 -0.24 -31.53
CA GLY A 614 6.72 -1.41 -32.38
C GLY A 614 7.73 -1.16 -33.52
N PRO A 615 8.22 -2.20 -34.19
CA PRO A 615 9.19 -2.08 -35.29
C PRO A 615 8.75 -1.13 -36.41
N ASN A 616 7.43 -0.97 -36.64
CA ASN A 616 6.89 -0.10 -37.69
C ASN A 616 6.35 1.24 -37.15
N ALA A 617 6.56 1.57 -35.87
CA ALA A 617 6.06 2.79 -35.25
C ALA A 617 6.52 4.06 -35.97
N ARG A 618 7.80 4.12 -36.39
CA ARG A 618 8.34 5.28 -37.14
C ARG A 618 7.62 5.48 -38.46
N GLU A 619 7.54 4.42 -39.25
CA GLU A 619 6.99 4.46 -40.60
C GLU A 619 5.48 4.73 -40.59
N ASN A 620 4.78 4.28 -39.56
CA ASN A 620 3.37 4.63 -39.37
C ASN A 620 3.20 6.08 -38.90
N LEU A 621 4.01 6.56 -37.96
CA LEU A 621 3.94 7.94 -37.49
C LEU A 621 4.26 8.95 -38.61
N LYS A 622 5.22 8.64 -39.48
CA LYS A 622 5.57 9.41 -40.69
C LYS A 622 4.39 9.70 -41.63
N LYS A 623 3.34 8.86 -41.62
CA LYS A 623 2.17 9.02 -42.48
C LYS A 623 1.21 10.11 -42.01
N VAL A 624 1.31 10.54 -40.75
CA VAL A 624 0.36 11.48 -40.11
C VAL A 624 1.00 12.73 -39.54
N VAL A 625 2.33 12.76 -39.36
CA VAL A 625 3.04 13.98 -38.96
C VAL A 625 3.17 14.96 -40.12
N ALA A 626 3.14 16.26 -39.81
CA ALA A 626 3.32 17.32 -40.81
C ALA A 626 4.74 17.34 -41.43
N ASP A 627 5.77 16.94 -40.66
CA ASP A 627 7.16 16.82 -41.11
C ASP A 627 7.70 15.39 -40.90
N PRO A 628 7.54 14.49 -41.88
CA PRO A 628 8.02 13.11 -41.78
C PRO A 628 9.55 12.98 -41.66
N ALA A 629 10.32 13.89 -42.27
CA ALA A 629 11.78 13.86 -42.23
C ALA A 629 12.31 14.21 -40.83
N GLY A 630 11.55 14.96 -40.05
CA GLY A 630 11.85 15.23 -38.64
C GLY A 630 11.93 13.99 -37.75
N LEU A 631 11.34 12.86 -38.17
CA LEU A 631 11.38 11.58 -37.43
C LEU A 631 12.53 10.64 -37.83
N ASP A 632 13.36 11.05 -38.79
CA ASP A 632 14.51 10.25 -39.21
C ASP A 632 15.51 10.08 -38.05
N PRO A 633 16.19 8.93 -37.92
CA PRO A 633 17.07 8.64 -36.79
C PRO A 633 18.13 9.71 -36.52
N GLU A 634 18.63 10.36 -37.56
CA GLU A 634 19.64 11.43 -37.48
C GLU A 634 19.06 12.72 -36.88
N ASN A 635 17.76 12.98 -37.07
CA ASN A 635 17.07 14.19 -36.63
C ASN A 635 16.43 14.04 -35.24
N PHE A 636 16.09 12.80 -34.88
CA PHE A 636 15.39 12.48 -33.64
C PHE A 636 16.11 11.38 -32.85
N PRO A 637 17.23 11.68 -32.17
CA PRO A 637 17.99 10.68 -31.43
C PRO A 637 17.20 10.12 -30.24
N PHE A 638 17.61 8.95 -29.75
CA PHE A 638 17.00 8.32 -28.57
C PHE A 638 17.05 9.26 -27.34
N ALA A 639 15.99 9.22 -26.53
CA ALA A 639 15.73 10.10 -25.38
C ALA A 639 15.60 11.61 -25.68
N ALA A 640 15.55 12.02 -26.96
CA ALA A 640 15.19 13.39 -27.31
C ALA A 640 13.69 13.64 -27.11
N ILE A 641 13.33 14.87 -26.79
CA ILE A 641 11.96 15.38 -26.87
C ILE A 641 11.91 16.47 -27.95
N ARG A 642 10.93 16.38 -28.86
CA ARG A 642 10.74 17.35 -29.96
C ARG A 642 9.27 17.70 -30.09
N GLN A 643 9.00 18.92 -30.53
CA GLN A 643 7.66 19.30 -30.98
C GLN A 643 7.46 18.74 -32.39
N ILE A 644 6.34 18.06 -32.59
CA ILE A 644 5.83 17.62 -33.89
C ILE A 644 4.38 18.08 -34.02
N GLU A 645 3.84 18.01 -35.24
CA GLU A 645 2.44 18.32 -35.51
C GLU A 645 1.74 17.08 -36.09
N ILE A 646 0.61 16.66 -35.50
CA ILE A 646 -0.23 15.56 -35.96
C ILE A 646 -1.66 16.08 -36.03
N ALA A 647 -2.34 15.90 -37.16
CA ALA A 647 -3.73 16.37 -37.35
C ALA A 647 -3.94 17.86 -37.01
N GLY A 648 -2.94 18.71 -37.28
CA GLY A 648 -2.97 20.14 -36.95
C GLY A 648 -2.79 20.45 -35.46
N LYS A 649 -2.38 19.48 -34.63
CA LYS A 649 -2.19 19.61 -33.18
C LYS A 649 -0.71 19.52 -32.82
N GLN A 650 -0.28 20.37 -31.89
CA GLN A 650 1.08 20.35 -31.37
C GLN A 650 1.25 19.21 -30.36
N VAL A 651 2.26 18.36 -30.59
CA VAL A 651 2.55 17.19 -29.78
C VAL A 651 4.03 17.21 -29.38
N SER A 652 4.30 17.03 -28.09
CA SER A 652 5.65 16.81 -27.59
C SER A 652 5.95 15.32 -27.66
N ALA A 653 6.71 14.90 -28.66
CA ALA A 653 7.12 13.51 -28.81
C ALA A 653 8.41 13.27 -28.02
N LEU A 654 8.44 12.25 -27.17
CA LEU A 654 9.62 11.79 -26.44
C LEU A 654 10.00 10.40 -26.94
N ARG A 655 11.21 10.26 -27.52
CA ARG A 655 11.69 8.97 -28.05
C ARG A 655 12.24 8.10 -26.92
N LEU A 656 11.36 7.38 -26.25
CA LEU A 656 11.64 6.42 -25.17
C LEU A 656 10.65 5.25 -25.29
N SER A 657 10.93 4.15 -24.60
CA SER A 657 10.01 3.03 -24.52
C SER A 657 10.13 2.27 -23.22
N TYR A 658 9.03 2.21 -22.48
CA TYR A 658 8.86 1.32 -21.33
C TYR A 658 8.38 -0.09 -21.76
N VAL A 659 8.05 -0.28 -23.05
CA VAL A 659 7.73 -1.59 -23.63
C VAL A 659 8.90 -2.23 -24.38
N GLY A 660 10.07 -1.57 -24.43
CA GLY A 660 11.27 -2.13 -25.04
C GLY A 660 11.28 -2.17 -26.57
N GLU A 661 10.44 -1.38 -27.22
CA GLU A 661 10.35 -1.28 -28.69
C GLU A 661 10.66 0.13 -29.18
N GLN A 662 10.99 0.25 -30.47
CA GLN A 662 11.14 1.54 -31.13
C GLN A 662 9.84 2.35 -31.07
N GLY A 663 9.90 3.65 -30.79
CA GLY A 663 8.71 4.49 -30.77
C GLY A 663 8.83 5.74 -29.90
N TRP A 664 7.67 6.31 -29.55
CA TRP A 664 7.56 7.56 -28.82
C TRP A 664 6.40 7.55 -27.82
N GLU A 665 6.60 8.27 -26.72
CA GLU A 665 5.48 8.85 -25.99
C GLU A 665 5.09 10.17 -26.66
N LEU A 666 3.81 10.32 -26.96
CA LEU A 666 3.22 11.51 -27.55
C LEU A 666 2.46 12.25 -26.47
N HIS A 667 2.97 13.37 -26.00
CA HIS A 667 2.36 14.21 -24.97
C HIS A 667 1.67 15.41 -25.62
N MET A 668 0.39 15.61 -25.33
CA MET A 668 -0.40 16.69 -25.93
C MET A 668 -1.40 17.26 -24.93
N LYS A 669 -2.04 18.38 -25.27
CA LYS A 669 -3.15 18.89 -24.48
C LYS A 669 -4.31 17.90 -24.47
N PHE A 670 -5.02 17.83 -23.35
CA PHE A 670 -6.13 16.89 -23.18
C PHE A 670 -7.17 17.03 -24.30
N GLU A 671 -7.57 18.26 -24.65
CA GLU A 671 -8.56 18.54 -25.70
C GLU A 671 -8.10 18.17 -27.13
N ASP A 672 -6.79 18.03 -27.35
CA ASP A 672 -6.21 17.69 -28.65
C ASP A 672 -6.05 16.18 -28.83
N GLY A 673 -6.10 15.42 -27.73
CA GLY A 673 -5.85 13.98 -27.71
C GLY A 673 -6.67 13.23 -28.76
N LEU A 674 -8.00 13.38 -28.74
CA LEU A 674 -8.89 12.59 -29.59
C LEU A 674 -8.55 12.72 -31.09
N ALA A 675 -8.16 13.92 -31.55
CA ALA A 675 -7.76 14.14 -32.94
C ALA A 675 -6.49 13.35 -33.31
N VAL A 676 -5.52 13.30 -32.40
CA VAL A 676 -4.28 12.53 -32.57
C VAL A 676 -4.57 11.02 -32.56
N TRP A 677 -5.40 10.55 -31.63
CA TRP A 677 -5.85 9.16 -31.56
C TRP A 677 -6.57 8.73 -32.85
N ASP A 678 -7.56 9.49 -33.30
CA ASP A 678 -8.33 9.19 -34.50
C ASP A 678 -7.44 9.22 -35.77
N ALA A 679 -6.43 10.11 -35.83
CA ALA A 679 -5.45 10.12 -36.92
C ALA A 679 -4.58 8.85 -36.95
N LEU A 680 -4.13 8.37 -35.79
CA LEU A 680 -3.33 7.14 -35.67
C LEU A 680 -4.18 5.90 -35.96
N ARG A 681 -5.38 5.81 -35.38
CA ARG A 681 -6.32 4.70 -35.61
C ARG A 681 -6.84 4.66 -37.05
N GLY A 682 -6.95 5.81 -37.73
CA GLY A 682 -7.32 5.90 -39.14
C GLY A 682 -6.34 5.19 -40.09
N LEU A 683 -5.09 4.96 -39.66
CA LEU A 683 -4.11 4.14 -40.39
C LEU A 683 -4.26 2.63 -40.14
N GLY A 684 -5.19 2.22 -39.27
CA GLY A 684 -5.36 0.83 -38.84
C GLY A 684 -4.45 0.39 -37.69
N ILE A 685 -3.65 1.28 -37.10
CA ILE A 685 -2.70 0.95 -36.01
C ILE A 685 -3.45 0.43 -34.79
N MET A 686 -3.18 -0.80 -34.35
CA MET A 686 -3.90 -1.45 -33.25
C MET A 686 -3.82 -0.65 -31.93
N ALA A 687 -4.93 -0.57 -31.19
CA ALA A 687 -4.91 -0.17 -29.79
C ALA A 687 -4.51 -1.36 -28.91
N VAL A 688 -3.62 -1.15 -27.96
CA VAL A 688 -3.06 -2.17 -27.06
C VAL A 688 -3.32 -1.78 -25.62
N GLY A 689 -3.82 -2.73 -24.84
CA GLY A 689 -4.19 -2.51 -23.45
C GLY A 689 -2.98 -2.25 -22.55
N VAL A 690 -3.21 -1.52 -21.45
CA VAL A 690 -2.16 -1.12 -20.51
C VAL A 690 -1.47 -2.31 -19.83
N GLU A 691 -2.06 -3.51 -19.85
CA GLU A 691 -1.44 -4.73 -19.35
C GLU A 691 -0.10 -5.03 -20.05
N THR A 692 0.01 -4.69 -21.34
CA THR A 692 1.27 -4.82 -22.09
C THR A 692 2.33 -3.87 -21.53
N TYR A 693 1.95 -2.62 -21.25
CA TYR A 693 2.85 -1.58 -20.74
C TYR A 693 3.27 -1.79 -19.28
N ALA A 694 2.30 -1.96 -18.39
CA ALA A 694 2.51 -1.96 -16.94
C ALA A 694 3.01 -3.30 -16.39
N ASN A 695 2.78 -4.41 -17.11
CA ASN A 695 3.11 -5.75 -16.64
C ASN A 695 4.02 -6.51 -17.62
N SER A 696 3.49 -7.05 -18.73
CA SER A 696 4.24 -8.07 -19.48
C SER A 696 5.52 -7.55 -20.16
N ARG A 697 5.49 -6.43 -20.91
CA ARG A 697 6.70 -5.94 -21.62
C ARG A 697 7.76 -5.41 -20.69
N ARG A 698 7.36 -4.62 -19.69
CA ARG A 698 8.32 -4.07 -18.73
C ARG A 698 9.05 -5.19 -17.98
N MET A 699 8.37 -6.30 -17.68
CA MET A 699 9.00 -7.49 -17.10
C MET A 699 9.98 -8.19 -18.06
N GLU A 700 9.65 -8.36 -19.35
CA GLU A 700 10.61 -8.90 -20.34
C GLU A 700 11.85 -8.01 -20.51
N LYS A 701 11.70 -6.70 -20.31
CA LYS A 701 12.80 -5.74 -20.32
C LYS A 701 13.49 -5.57 -18.96
N SER A 702 13.03 -6.27 -17.92
CA SER A 702 13.52 -6.09 -16.56
C SER A 702 13.38 -4.64 -16.07
N LEU A 703 12.38 -3.89 -16.54
CA LEU A 703 12.15 -2.50 -16.10
C LEU A 703 11.48 -2.47 -14.71
N ARG A 704 11.96 -1.53 -13.89
CA ARG A 704 11.55 -1.36 -12.48
C ARG A 704 10.35 -0.45 -12.37
N LEU A 705 9.50 -0.71 -11.39
CA LEU A 705 8.30 0.06 -11.07
C LEU A 705 8.39 0.65 -9.66
N GLN A 706 8.19 1.96 -9.53
CA GLN A 706 8.05 2.63 -8.23
C GLN A 706 6.94 2.00 -7.38
N ASN A 707 7.14 1.97 -6.05
CA ASN A 707 6.24 1.35 -5.06
C ASN A 707 6.07 -0.19 -5.16
N ALA A 708 6.67 -0.85 -6.16
CA ALA A 708 6.73 -2.31 -6.25
C ALA A 708 8.18 -2.80 -6.16
N ASP A 709 9.01 -2.43 -7.14
CA ASP A 709 10.42 -2.83 -7.23
C ASP A 709 11.36 -1.81 -6.58
N LEU A 710 10.93 -0.55 -6.50
CA LEU A 710 11.67 0.55 -5.90
C LEU A 710 10.98 0.97 -4.60
N LEU A 711 11.54 0.52 -3.49
CA LEU A 711 11.12 0.83 -2.13
C LEU A 711 12.20 1.66 -1.43
N THR A 712 11.83 2.46 -0.42
CA THR A 712 12.76 3.32 0.34
C THR A 712 13.81 2.55 1.17
N GLN A 713 13.76 1.22 1.16
CA GLN A 713 14.75 0.34 1.79
C GLN A 713 15.96 0.07 0.89
N TYR A 714 15.88 0.36 -0.41
CA TYR A 714 16.90 0.02 -1.40
C TYR A 714 17.54 1.27 -2.02
N ASN A 715 18.82 1.16 -2.37
CA ASN A 715 19.56 2.23 -3.06
C ASN A 715 19.64 1.98 -4.58
N LEU A 716 20.06 3.00 -5.34
CA LEU A 716 20.13 2.91 -6.81
C LEU A 716 21.11 1.86 -7.36
N TYR A 717 22.14 1.46 -6.61
CA TYR A 717 23.05 0.41 -7.05
C TYR A 717 22.41 -0.97 -6.89
N GLU A 718 21.64 -1.19 -5.82
CA GLU A 718 20.89 -2.44 -5.60
C GLU A 718 19.82 -2.64 -6.68
N ALA A 719 19.15 -1.56 -7.08
CA ALA A 719 18.17 -1.58 -8.16
C ALA A 719 18.79 -1.62 -9.57
N ASP A 720 20.11 -1.40 -9.70
CA ASP A 720 20.87 -1.22 -10.95
C ASP A 720 20.35 -0.06 -11.82
N LEU A 721 20.05 1.07 -11.17
CA LEU A 721 19.57 2.31 -11.79
C LEU A 721 20.53 3.50 -11.56
N ALA A 722 21.67 3.26 -10.89
CA ALA A 722 22.68 4.27 -10.64
C ALA A 722 23.33 4.75 -11.95
N ARG A 723 23.56 6.05 -12.07
CA ARG A 723 24.20 6.61 -13.26
C ARG A 723 25.71 6.28 -13.28
N PRO A 724 26.31 6.08 -14.47
CA PRO A 724 27.76 5.83 -14.57
C PRO A 724 28.63 6.95 -13.98
N LYS A 725 28.11 8.18 -14.03
CA LYS A 725 28.73 9.36 -13.45
C LYS A 725 27.78 9.99 -12.45
N VAL A 726 28.29 10.23 -11.26
CA VAL A 726 27.64 11.07 -10.26
C VAL A 726 27.96 12.51 -10.65
N LYS A 727 26.95 13.37 -10.68
CA LYS A 727 27.13 14.76 -11.09
C LYS A 727 27.94 15.54 -10.04
N GLU A 728 28.66 16.57 -10.49
CA GLU A 728 29.43 17.45 -9.60
C GLU A 728 28.52 18.29 -8.71
N ALA A 729 27.39 18.78 -9.25
CA ALA A 729 26.38 19.48 -8.47
C ALA A 729 25.89 18.61 -7.30
N ASP A 730 25.59 19.25 -6.18
CA ASP A 730 25.08 18.54 -5.01
C ASP A 730 23.63 18.12 -5.21
N PHE A 731 23.21 17.05 -4.53
CA PHE A 731 21.83 16.58 -4.51
C PHE A 731 21.55 15.84 -3.19
N ARG A 732 20.27 15.74 -2.82
CA ARG A 732 19.88 15.08 -1.56
C ARG A 732 20.37 13.63 -1.54
N GLY A 733 21.02 13.22 -0.44
CA GLY A 733 21.55 11.85 -0.27
C GLY A 733 22.83 11.54 -1.04
N LYS A 734 23.48 12.54 -1.68
CA LYS A 734 24.69 12.32 -2.49
C LYS A 734 25.85 11.67 -1.73
N GLU A 735 26.06 12.06 -0.47
CA GLU A 735 27.12 11.50 0.37
C GLU A 735 26.96 9.98 0.51
N LYS A 736 25.78 9.54 0.94
CA LYS A 736 25.43 8.11 1.07
C LYS A 736 25.46 7.39 -0.26
N HIS A 737 24.98 8.03 -1.33
CA HIS A 737 25.08 7.48 -2.68
C HIS A 737 26.55 7.24 -3.11
N LEU A 738 27.48 8.11 -2.73
CA LEU A 738 28.92 7.90 -2.96
C LEU A 738 29.50 6.80 -2.09
N GLU A 739 29.08 6.69 -0.82
CA GLU A 739 29.44 5.54 0.04
C GLU A 739 29.01 4.22 -0.60
N TYR A 740 27.75 4.13 -1.07
CA TYR A 740 27.23 2.95 -1.74
C TYR A 740 28.01 2.61 -3.01
N ARG A 741 28.35 3.63 -3.81
CA ARG A 741 29.20 3.45 -4.99
C ARG A 741 30.56 2.84 -4.68
N ALA A 742 31.14 3.21 -3.53
CA ALA A 742 32.47 2.79 -3.13
C ALA A 742 32.51 1.39 -2.51
N ARG A 743 31.34 0.77 -2.23
CA ARG A 743 31.28 -0.61 -1.74
C ARG A 743 31.79 -1.58 -2.80
N ASP A 744 32.56 -2.59 -2.37
CA ASP A 744 32.99 -3.69 -3.25
C ASP A 744 31.79 -4.47 -3.81
N HIS A 745 30.73 -4.60 -3.02
CA HIS A 745 29.46 -5.20 -3.40
C HIS A 745 28.32 -4.58 -2.59
N GLN A 746 27.13 -4.53 -3.20
CA GLN A 746 25.92 -4.22 -2.45
C GLN A 746 25.44 -5.44 -1.66
N PRO A 747 24.69 -5.25 -0.56
CA PRO A 747 24.10 -6.34 0.22
C PRO A 747 23.15 -7.21 -0.61
N ALA A 748 22.36 -6.56 -1.47
CA ALA A 748 21.42 -7.23 -2.37
C ALA A 748 21.43 -6.60 -3.77
N MET A 749 20.96 -7.35 -4.76
CA MET A 749 20.70 -6.85 -6.11
C MET A 749 19.30 -7.27 -6.55
N LEU A 750 18.58 -6.36 -7.20
CA LEU A 750 17.32 -6.69 -7.87
C LEU A 750 17.62 -7.54 -9.10
N CYS A 751 17.20 -8.80 -9.04
CA CYS A 751 17.45 -9.82 -10.05
C CYS A 751 16.17 -10.17 -10.80
N THR A 752 16.34 -10.65 -12.04
CA THR A 752 15.28 -11.26 -12.85
C THR A 752 15.33 -12.77 -12.70
N LEU A 753 14.19 -13.34 -12.34
CA LEU A 753 13.97 -14.77 -12.15
C LEU A 753 12.99 -15.26 -13.21
N VAL A 754 13.16 -16.49 -13.67
CA VAL A 754 12.16 -17.18 -14.50
C VAL A 754 11.77 -18.50 -13.85
N MET A 755 10.47 -18.81 -13.82
CA MET A 755 10.03 -20.14 -13.42
C MET A 755 10.44 -21.16 -14.48
N THR A 756 11.19 -22.17 -14.08
CA THR A 756 11.63 -23.24 -14.98
C THR A 756 10.56 -24.31 -15.13
N GLU A 757 9.77 -24.51 -14.06
CA GLU A 757 8.56 -25.33 -14.02
C GLU A 757 7.44 -24.57 -13.30
N ASN A 758 6.21 -24.69 -13.80
CA ASN A 758 5.06 -23.96 -13.26
C ASN A 758 3.80 -24.82 -13.17
N THR A 759 3.91 -26.15 -13.14
CA THR A 759 2.75 -27.04 -13.03
C THR A 759 2.60 -27.45 -11.57
N ASP A 760 1.41 -27.27 -11.01
CA ASP A 760 1.11 -27.65 -9.63
C ASP A 760 0.94 -29.18 -9.48
N ALA A 761 0.77 -29.63 -8.24
CA ALA A 761 0.60 -31.06 -7.93
C ALA A 761 -0.65 -31.70 -8.57
N SER A 762 -1.63 -30.89 -9.00
CA SER A 762 -2.84 -31.35 -9.70
C SER A 762 -2.67 -31.43 -11.22
N GLY A 763 -1.52 -31.00 -11.75
CA GLY A 763 -1.25 -30.96 -13.19
C GLY A 763 -1.69 -29.67 -13.86
N VAL A 764 -2.05 -28.64 -13.10
CA VAL A 764 -2.50 -27.34 -13.63
C VAL A 764 -1.32 -26.38 -13.73
N GLN A 765 -1.17 -25.73 -14.88
CA GLN A 765 -0.17 -24.68 -15.05
C GLN A 765 -0.57 -23.41 -14.30
N ARG A 766 0.37 -22.90 -13.50
CA ARG A 766 0.21 -21.74 -12.64
C ARG A 766 0.86 -20.50 -13.23
N PHE A 767 0.21 -19.37 -13.01
CA PHE A 767 0.64 -18.03 -13.45
C PHE A 767 0.58 -17.09 -12.24
N PRO A 768 1.61 -17.12 -11.37
CA PRO A 768 1.53 -16.49 -10.06
C PRO A 768 1.33 -14.98 -10.13
N VAL A 769 0.66 -14.46 -9.10
CA VAL A 769 0.45 -13.03 -8.83
C VAL A 769 0.84 -12.71 -7.39
N GLY A 770 1.22 -11.46 -7.14
CA GLY A 770 1.61 -11.00 -5.81
C GLY A 770 3.03 -11.41 -5.42
N ALA A 771 3.32 -11.33 -4.12
CA ALA A 771 4.63 -11.63 -3.55
C ALA A 771 4.75 -13.11 -3.17
N MET A 772 5.87 -13.72 -3.56
CA MET A 772 6.26 -15.09 -3.20
C MET A 772 7.60 -15.04 -2.47
N PRO A 773 7.82 -15.85 -1.41
CA PRO A 773 9.14 -15.97 -0.80
C PRO A 773 10.14 -16.49 -1.84
N VAL A 774 11.35 -15.92 -1.86
CA VAL A 774 12.47 -16.53 -2.60
C VAL A 774 13.32 -17.31 -1.62
N MET A 775 13.46 -18.60 -1.88
CA MET A 775 13.99 -19.57 -0.92
C MET A 775 15.21 -20.29 -1.48
N ASP A 776 16.12 -20.63 -0.56
CA ASP A 776 17.21 -21.54 -0.83
C ASP A 776 16.66 -22.97 -1.05
N PRO A 777 16.98 -23.65 -2.17
CA PRO A 777 16.45 -24.97 -2.47
C PRO A 777 16.89 -26.09 -1.51
N GLU A 778 18.05 -25.95 -0.88
CA GLU A 778 18.61 -26.99 0.00
C GLU A 778 18.00 -26.92 1.40
N THR A 779 17.78 -25.70 1.91
CA THR A 779 17.30 -25.47 3.27
C THR A 779 15.80 -25.21 3.35
N GLY A 780 15.17 -24.81 2.24
CA GLY A 780 13.76 -24.40 2.20
C GLY A 780 13.46 -23.10 2.94
N LYS A 781 14.49 -22.33 3.30
CA LYS A 781 14.34 -21.06 4.02
C LYS A 781 14.32 -19.88 3.05
N THR A 782 13.47 -18.90 3.34
CA THR A 782 13.49 -17.61 2.65
C THR A 782 14.84 -16.94 2.83
N LEU A 783 15.39 -16.40 1.74
CA LEU A 783 16.68 -15.72 1.77
C LEU A 783 16.58 -14.41 2.54
N VAL A 784 17.66 -14.06 3.24
CA VAL A 784 17.80 -12.81 3.99
C VAL A 784 19.18 -12.26 3.70
N ASP A 785 19.26 -10.98 3.37
CA ASP A 785 20.55 -10.35 3.08
C ASP A 785 21.31 -9.94 4.35
N SER A 786 22.52 -9.40 4.16
CA SER A 786 23.37 -8.97 5.29
C SER A 786 22.84 -7.76 6.06
N GLU A 787 21.85 -7.03 5.53
CA GLU A 787 21.15 -5.94 6.24
C GLU A 787 19.85 -6.46 6.92
N GLY A 788 19.56 -7.77 6.86
CA GLY A 788 18.40 -8.39 7.49
C GLY A 788 17.11 -8.29 6.67
N ARG A 789 17.19 -7.90 5.38
CA ARG A 789 16.00 -7.77 4.52
C ARG A 789 15.66 -9.12 3.89
N ILE A 790 14.38 -9.47 3.94
CA ILE A 790 13.84 -10.74 3.44
C ILE A 790 13.62 -10.67 1.92
N SER A 791 14.02 -11.71 1.20
CA SER A 791 13.82 -11.81 -0.25
C SER A 791 12.45 -12.37 -0.60
N TYR A 792 11.67 -11.58 -1.32
CA TYR A 792 10.42 -11.98 -1.95
C TYR A 792 10.30 -11.36 -3.34
N THR A 793 9.41 -11.90 -4.17
CA THR A 793 9.16 -11.34 -5.51
C THR A 793 8.42 -10.00 -5.40
N THR A 794 8.98 -8.96 -5.99
CA THR A 794 8.39 -7.61 -6.04
C THR A 794 7.38 -7.45 -7.17
N SER A 795 7.68 -8.07 -8.32
CA SER A 795 6.84 -8.07 -9.51
C SER A 795 6.82 -9.45 -10.15
N VAL A 796 5.67 -9.88 -10.70
CA VAL A 796 5.52 -11.15 -11.41
C VAL A 796 4.59 -10.96 -12.62
N ALA A 797 4.99 -11.47 -13.79
CA ALA A 797 4.13 -11.53 -14.97
C ALA A 797 4.58 -12.63 -15.93
N TYR A 798 3.65 -13.13 -16.75
CA TYR A 798 3.99 -13.92 -17.92
C TYR A 798 4.50 -13.00 -19.04
N GLY A 799 5.66 -13.30 -19.61
CA GLY A 799 6.23 -12.64 -20.79
C GLY A 799 5.92 -13.43 -22.06
N PRO A 800 4.97 -12.98 -22.91
CA PRO A 800 4.53 -13.71 -24.10
C PRO A 800 5.62 -13.92 -25.15
N THR A 801 6.52 -12.95 -25.34
CA THR A 801 7.58 -13.05 -26.34
C THR A 801 8.64 -14.08 -25.93
N VAL A 802 8.92 -14.20 -24.64
CA VAL A 802 9.88 -15.18 -24.11
C VAL A 802 9.25 -16.51 -23.68
N GLY A 803 7.93 -16.56 -23.53
CA GLY A 803 7.17 -17.75 -23.15
C GLY A 803 7.40 -18.23 -21.72
N LYS A 804 7.67 -17.31 -20.78
CA LYS A 804 8.06 -17.63 -19.38
C LYS A 804 7.30 -16.79 -18.36
N ASN A 805 7.07 -17.35 -17.17
CA ASN A 805 6.72 -16.56 -15.98
C ASN A 805 7.99 -15.90 -15.45
N ILE A 806 7.99 -14.58 -15.39
CA ILE A 806 9.12 -13.74 -14.99
C ILE A 806 8.79 -13.11 -13.64
N ALA A 807 9.76 -13.11 -12.74
CA ALA A 807 9.67 -12.38 -11.48
C ALA A 807 10.89 -11.46 -11.29
N LEU A 808 10.70 -10.36 -10.56
CA LEU A 808 11.79 -9.55 -10.01
C LEU A 808 11.88 -9.79 -8.50
N ALA A 809 13.09 -9.89 -7.96
CA ALA A 809 13.32 -10.03 -6.52
C ALA A 809 14.70 -9.51 -6.12
N TYR A 810 14.81 -8.88 -4.94
CA TYR A 810 16.10 -8.58 -4.34
C TYR A 810 16.71 -9.84 -3.77
N LEU A 811 17.87 -10.24 -4.27
CA LEU A 811 18.62 -11.39 -3.78
C LEU A 811 19.86 -10.93 -3.00
N PRO A 812 20.24 -11.63 -1.91
CA PRO A 812 21.53 -11.38 -1.29
C PRO A 812 22.65 -11.61 -2.29
N ARG A 813 23.76 -10.88 -2.12
CA ARG A 813 24.89 -10.89 -3.05
C ARG A 813 25.38 -12.31 -3.38
N GLU A 814 25.47 -13.18 -2.39
CA GLU A 814 25.95 -14.55 -2.54
C GLU A 814 25.01 -15.44 -3.38
N TYR A 815 23.76 -15.02 -3.60
CA TYR A 815 22.78 -15.66 -4.50
C TYR A 815 22.65 -14.99 -5.87
N CYS A 816 23.38 -13.91 -6.12
CA CYS A 816 23.37 -13.19 -7.38
C CYS A 816 24.29 -13.86 -8.42
N GLU A 817 23.87 -14.97 -8.98
CA GLU A 817 24.61 -15.72 -10.01
C GLU A 817 23.66 -16.17 -11.12
N VAL A 818 23.94 -15.81 -12.37
CA VAL A 818 23.12 -16.23 -13.53
C VAL A 818 23.20 -17.75 -13.68
N GLY A 819 22.06 -18.40 -13.88
CA GLY A 819 21.91 -19.85 -13.93
C GLY A 819 21.70 -20.49 -12.55
N ARG A 820 21.80 -19.73 -11.46
CA ARG A 820 21.49 -20.27 -10.13
C ARG A 820 20.03 -20.64 -10.02
N THR A 821 19.77 -21.85 -9.54
CA THR A 821 18.43 -22.33 -9.18
C THR A 821 18.06 -21.88 -7.77
N LEU A 822 16.86 -21.37 -7.63
CA LEU A 822 16.21 -21.00 -6.37
C LEU A 822 14.79 -21.58 -6.37
N ASN A 823 14.10 -21.49 -5.23
CA ASN A 823 12.70 -21.86 -5.13
C ASN A 823 11.84 -20.63 -4.84
N VAL A 824 10.61 -20.61 -5.35
CA VAL A 824 9.54 -19.74 -4.85
C VAL A 824 8.39 -20.59 -4.37
N GLU A 825 7.54 -20.04 -3.49
CA GLU A 825 6.33 -20.72 -3.05
C GLU A 825 5.08 -19.93 -3.46
N TYR A 826 4.06 -20.65 -3.92
CA TYR A 826 2.77 -20.09 -4.30
C TYR A 826 1.66 -21.05 -3.86
N PHE A 827 0.73 -20.58 -3.02
CA PHE A 827 -0.31 -21.41 -2.41
C PHE A 827 0.24 -22.66 -1.71
N SER A 828 1.31 -22.49 -0.92
CA SER A 828 2.02 -23.55 -0.21
C SER A 828 2.64 -24.64 -1.10
N GLU A 829 2.75 -24.40 -2.41
CA GLU A 829 3.45 -25.26 -3.36
C GLU A 829 4.75 -24.60 -3.85
N THR A 830 5.82 -25.39 -3.94
CA THR A 830 7.15 -24.90 -4.30
C THR A 830 7.40 -25.06 -5.80
N TYR A 831 7.91 -23.99 -6.43
CA TYR A 831 8.25 -23.95 -7.84
C TYR A 831 9.72 -23.55 -8.03
N PRO A 832 10.49 -24.26 -8.88
CA PRO A 832 11.85 -23.88 -9.18
C PRO A 832 11.90 -22.64 -10.08
N VAL A 833 12.83 -21.75 -9.76
CA VAL A 833 13.15 -20.56 -10.57
C VAL A 833 14.64 -20.50 -10.85
N GLU A 834 15.01 -19.86 -11.95
CA GLU A 834 16.39 -19.59 -12.32
C GLU A 834 16.67 -18.09 -12.34
N VAL A 835 17.79 -17.68 -11.75
CA VAL A 835 18.32 -16.32 -11.89
C VAL A 835 18.83 -16.13 -13.32
N THR A 836 18.15 -15.31 -14.11
CA THR A 836 18.49 -15.07 -15.52
C THR A 836 19.11 -13.70 -15.76
N GLY A 837 18.86 -12.75 -14.86
CA GLY A 837 19.44 -11.42 -14.90
C GLY A 837 19.81 -10.93 -13.51
N ILE A 838 20.99 -10.33 -13.39
CA ILE A 838 21.40 -9.58 -12.19
C ILE A 838 21.38 -8.11 -12.56
N GLY A 839 20.62 -7.31 -11.82
CA GLY A 839 20.42 -5.90 -12.17
C GLY A 839 19.47 -5.73 -13.35
N TYR A 840 19.62 -4.62 -14.06
CA TYR A 840 18.80 -4.21 -15.18
C TYR A 840 19.29 -4.92 -16.46
N LYS A 841 18.88 -6.19 -16.59
CA LYS A 841 19.24 -7.06 -17.73
C LYS A 841 17.98 -7.61 -18.39
N PRO A 842 17.60 -7.08 -19.57
CA PRO A 842 16.45 -7.56 -20.32
C PRO A 842 16.59 -9.03 -20.73
N LEU A 843 15.49 -9.79 -20.66
CA LEU A 843 15.37 -11.11 -21.30
C LEU A 843 15.09 -10.96 -22.80
N TYR A 844 14.27 -9.97 -23.13
CA TYR A 844 13.94 -9.60 -24.50
C TYR A 844 14.83 -8.43 -24.96
N ASP A 845 15.43 -8.58 -26.14
CA ASP A 845 16.40 -7.62 -26.67
C ASP A 845 17.47 -7.27 -25.61
N PRO A 846 18.36 -8.25 -25.26
CA PRO A 846 19.32 -8.11 -24.15
C PRO A 846 20.33 -6.97 -24.33
N GLU A 847 20.64 -6.62 -25.59
CA GLU A 847 21.52 -5.50 -25.93
C GLU A 847 20.78 -4.14 -25.94
N ASN A 848 19.46 -4.16 -25.73
CA ASN A 848 18.57 -2.99 -25.70
C ASN A 848 18.66 -2.14 -26.98
N LEU A 849 18.73 -2.79 -28.14
CA LEU A 849 18.90 -2.15 -29.44
C LEU A 849 17.57 -1.69 -30.03
N LYS A 850 16.46 -2.40 -29.77
CA LYS A 850 15.16 -2.09 -30.40
C LYS A 850 14.61 -0.71 -30.02
N PRO A 851 14.68 -0.23 -28.77
CA PRO A 851 14.27 1.15 -28.46
C PRO A 851 15.09 2.22 -29.20
N ARG A 852 16.30 1.87 -29.64
CA ARG A 852 17.27 2.77 -30.28
C ARG A 852 17.27 2.68 -31.81
N SER A 853 16.61 1.68 -32.40
CA SER A 853 16.53 1.50 -33.86
C SER A 853 15.65 2.53 -34.54
#